data_AF-A0A1G7ZAC1-F1
#
_entry.id   AF-A0A1G7ZAC1-F1
#
_cell.length_a   1.000
_cell.length_b   1.000
_cell.length_c   1.000
_cell.angle_alpha   90.00
_cell.angle_beta   90.00
_cell.angle_gamma   90.00
#
_symmetry.space_group_name_H-M   'P 1'
#
loop_
_entity.id
_entity.type
_entity.pdbx_description
1 polymer ?
#
loop_
_entity_poly.entity_id
_entity_poly.type
_entity_poly.pdbx_seq_one_letter_code
_entity_poly.pdbx_strand_id
1 'polypeptide(L)'
;MPVVRRSVLALIVSAALVTVPTSPARSQTPAPGAPGAASHFGLARKDCVGTATGRASKVWYTVAGGVLSDVYEPTIDNTNVETMQFVVTDGRTFTEVQARDTTYRVSTDRSGMTCTITSASRAGRYRLTTTYVTDPDRDAVVVRARLQPAGLRLYARLDASVNGNGGGGQANGGSDSGVVDAGTGAPVISDENTETSAPARDYAVPTHLALRAGRRLPQASVGYAGTPGDGAVQLDAARTLTPYAEAPAGNVVATALLPTDGKGEVTFALGFGRTRQAALRTAGEAAGRPFEATHARYEAGWAAYDAGLRRPPGTHADLYRLSANVLKASEDKTFPGAVVASLASPWGQAVGAGDLIGGKAVYFGSYREVFSRDLYEAFTGFLTAGDVATARATARFLLERQQLPDGRMPRNSLLNGRLAPDSGGDQLDETAYPILMAYQSGLTGVWEHVRDAADFLVSHGPAFGVERWEEQSGHSPSTIAAQIAGLVAAGELADRAGDQGRARLYRATADHFARSVKGWTVTTTGPYAPRYFLRLSRAGDPDAAVSYNLGNGGPTEDQRRVVDAGFLELTRLGILPADDPDVLASLPVVDRVIGRATASGPGWYRYGSDTPGTEDGYGDCHEPDPTSCAPSGRPWPSGNTGSGHLWPVLAGERAEQALQTRDPGTAAELLAAMRAMASGTGLIPEQAWENSDLAASPYGADPATASIGFRDGGPAGSASPLTWAQAQVVRLILSLGSTRPAEQPDVVRRRYAERGMPGAAPLAVTAPADGTAVAGTSVAVTGTTSPGARVDVSATPVDTGAPTRVVSVRADSSGGFTAQAPVSFGEVVVTVAATAGDGRTGYARRTVVGDIVGATTVLDVTDPDGDDDGPGTYAYPTSPDFHPGAFDLRRFQVITDATTVYLRAELRDLTSTFGNQIGAQLLDVYVQDPAVAARSTDAAFPQRNHRLAEGWSQRVEVQGFAAPVWVTAAGAAQAGAAVRSSGTTRTITVALPRAAFGTPGPGWRFAVVLTGQDGFSPDQARGFAATPQPFQFGVCAAGGTGPLCAVDPGTVPKALDVLVPAGRSQADVLNPLLGPVAVPAVTVGDQ
;
A
#
# COMPACT_ATOMS: atom_id res chain seq x y z
N MET A 1 -23.39 -61.18 37.81
CA MET A 1 -23.33 -62.56 37.29
C MET A 1 -24.59 -62.82 36.46
N PRO A 2 -24.57 -63.62 35.37
CA PRO A 2 -23.52 -64.57 34.99
C PRO A 2 -22.92 -64.39 33.59
N VAL A 3 -21.79 -65.09 33.46
CA VAL A 3 -20.92 -65.38 32.32
C VAL A 3 -21.45 -66.57 31.53
N VAL A 4 -21.29 -66.63 30.20
CA VAL A 4 -21.00 -67.90 29.49
C VAL A 4 -20.09 -67.66 28.27
N ARG A 5 -19.07 -68.52 28.14
CA ARG A 5 -18.03 -68.60 27.10
C ARG A 5 -18.46 -69.44 25.88
N ARG A 6 -17.89 -69.06 24.73
CA ARG A 6 -17.29 -69.84 23.61
C ARG A 6 -18.00 -71.12 23.12
N SER A 7 -18.22 -71.21 21.81
CA SER A 7 -17.50 -72.17 20.93
C SER A 7 -17.77 -71.91 19.44
N VAL A 8 -16.72 -72.12 18.65
CA VAL A 8 -16.64 -72.02 17.19
C VAL A 8 -17.15 -73.31 16.57
N LEU A 9 -17.95 -73.23 15.50
CA LEU A 9 -18.12 -74.31 14.53
C LEU A 9 -18.10 -73.73 13.12
N ALA A 10 -17.15 -74.21 12.32
CA ALA A 10 -16.98 -73.86 10.92
C ALA A 10 -18.06 -74.57 10.07
N LEU A 11 -18.67 -73.83 9.14
CA LEU A 11 -19.43 -74.41 8.03
C LEU A 11 -18.84 -73.89 6.72
N ILE A 12 -18.30 -74.82 5.95
CA ILE A 12 -17.82 -74.62 4.58
C ILE A 12 -19.04 -74.63 3.67
N VAL A 13 -19.27 -73.53 2.93
CA VAL A 13 -20.13 -73.52 1.74
C VAL A 13 -19.34 -72.87 0.60
N SER A 14 -19.10 -73.67 -0.42
CA SER A 14 -18.44 -73.34 -1.67
C SER A 14 -19.27 -72.31 -2.46
N ALA A 15 -18.72 -71.10 -2.64
CA ALA A 15 -19.22 -70.12 -3.60
C ALA A 15 -18.18 -69.95 -4.72
N ALA A 16 -18.64 -70.06 -5.97
CA ALA A 16 -17.83 -70.00 -7.17
C ALA A 16 -16.99 -68.71 -7.24
N LEU A 17 -15.67 -68.85 -7.37
CA LEU A 17 -14.80 -67.74 -7.76
C LEU A 17 -15.12 -67.37 -9.21
N VAL A 18 -15.88 -66.30 -9.41
CA VAL A 18 -15.72 -65.46 -10.58
C VAL A 18 -14.55 -64.54 -10.27
N THR A 19 -13.36 -64.89 -10.77
CA THR A 19 -12.23 -63.95 -10.81
C THR A 19 -12.59 -62.84 -11.78
N VAL A 20 -13.18 -61.77 -11.28
CA VAL A 20 -13.17 -60.48 -11.98
C VAL A 20 -11.70 -60.08 -12.09
N PRO A 21 -11.15 -59.80 -13.29
CA PRO A 21 -9.83 -59.23 -13.38
C PRO A 21 -9.90 -57.85 -12.72
N THR A 22 -9.37 -57.73 -11.50
CA THR A 22 -8.98 -56.44 -10.97
C THR A 22 -7.88 -55.94 -11.90
N SER A 23 -8.25 -55.05 -12.82
CA SER A 23 -7.26 -54.26 -13.54
C SER A 23 -6.35 -53.64 -12.48
N PRO A 24 -5.01 -53.78 -12.56
CA PRO A 24 -4.14 -53.08 -11.64
C PRO A 24 -4.51 -51.60 -11.73
N ALA A 25 -4.79 -50.99 -10.58
CA ALA A 25 -4.84 -49.54 -10.49
C ALA A 25 -3.45 -49.07 -10.97
N ARG A 26 -3.35 -48.65 -12.24
CA ARG A 26 -2.17 -47.96 -12.73
C ARG A 26 -2.00 -46.78 -11.80
N SER A 27 -0.90 -46.72 -11.05
CA SER A 27 -0.52 -45.47 -10.41
C SER A 27 -0.39 -44.48 -11.56
N GLN A 28 -1.32 -43.54 -11.66
CA GLN A 28 -1.28 -42.56 -12.71
C GLN A 28 -0.11 -41.68 -12.39
N THR A 29 0.94 -41.76 -13.19
CA THR A 29 2.09 -40.87 -13.06
C THR A 29 1.59 -39.43 -13.18
N PRO A 30 2.01 -38.52 -12.29
CA PRO A 30 1.72 -37.10 -12.44
C PRO A 30 2.14 -36.59 -13.82
N ALA A 31 1.51 -35.50 -14.26
CA ALA A 31 1.89 -34.84 -15.50
C ALA A 31 3.41 -34.54 -15.54
N PRO A 32 4.08 -34.70 -16.69
CA PRO A 32 5.50 -34.34 -16.80
C PRO A 32 5.68 -32.81 -16.79
N GLY A 33 6.87 -32.35 -16.39
CA GLY A 33 7.26 -30.94 -16.52
C GLY A 33 7.20 -30.10 -15.25
N ALA A 34 7.00 -30.70 -14.07
CA ALA A 34 7.02 -29.98 -12.79
C ALA A 34 8.31 -29.14 -12.60
N PRO A 35 8.23 -27.95 -12.00
CA PRO A 35 7.03 -27.28 -11.48
C PRO A 35 6.29 -26.42 -12.53
N GLY A 36 6.68 -26.46 -13.80
CA GLY A 36 6.15 -25.56 -14.84
C GLY A 36 6.87 -24.21 -14.92
N ALA A 37 6.43 -23.39 -15.88
CA ALA A 37 6.89 -22.01 -16.02
C ALA A 37 6.45 -21.15 -14.83
N ALA A 38 7.20 -20.08 -14.53
CA ALA A 38 6.83 -19.13 -13.49
C ALA A 38 5.46 -18.51 -13.79
N SER A 39 4.59 -18.47 -12.78
CA SER A 39 3.29 -17.80 -12.84
C SER A 39 3.43 -16.29 -12.65
N HIS A 40 2.46 -15.54 -13.17
CA HIS A 40 2.40 -14.07 -13.06
C HIS A 40 1.00 -13.61 -12.65
N PHE A 41 0.87 -12.36 -12.19
CA PHE A 41 -0.45 -11.77 -12.00
C PHE A 41 -1.08 -11.37 -13.35
N GLY A 42 -2.39 -11.13 -13.38
CA GLY A 42 -3.06 -10.85 -14.66
C GLY A 42 -2.73 -9.45 -15.24
N LEU A 43 -2.90 -9.33 -16.56
CA LEU A 43 -2.73 -8.07 -17.29
C LEU A 43 -3.60 -6.95 -16.71
N ALA A 44 -3.00 -5.83 -16.33
CA ALA A 44 -3.67 -4.74 -15.63
C ALA A 44 -4.73 -4.01 -16.48
N ARG A 45 -4.49 -3.89 -17.78
CA ARG A 45 -5.41 -3.25 -18.73
C ARG A 45 -6.61 -4.15 -19.01
N LYS A 46 -7.68 -4.00 -18.22
CA LYS A 46 -8.91 -4.79 -18.40
C LYS A 46 -9.77 -4.26 -19.55
N ASP A 47 -10.45 -5.17 -20.23
CA ASP A 47 -11.46 -4.86 -21.25
C ASP A 47 -12.85 -4.64 -20.63
N CYS A 48 -13.15 -5.41 -19.58
CA CYS A 48 -14.37 -5.32 -18.78
C CYS A 48 -14.20 -6.07 -17.45
N VAL A 49 -15.06 -5.77 -16.48
CA VAL A 49 -15.08 -6.38 -15.15
C VAL A 49 -16.51 -6.75 -14.77
N GLY A 50 -16.70 -7.68 -13.84
CA GLY A 50 -18.03 -7.99 -13.35
C GLY A 50 -18.07 -8.70 -12.01
N THR A 51 -19.13 -8.44 -11.26
CA THR A 51 -19.49 -9.13 -10.02
C THR A 51 -20.98 -9.00 -9.75
N ALA A 52 -21.59 -9.93 -9.02
CA ALA A 52 -22.99 -9.75 -8.59
C ALA A 52 -23.08 -8.60 -7.58
N THR A 53 -24.13 -7.77 -7.62
CA THR A 53 -24.28 -6.64 -6.68
C THR A 53 -24.39 -7.05 -5.22
N GLY A 54 -24.96 -8.22 -4.97
CA GLY A 54 -25.14 -8.75 -3.63
C GLY A 54 -23.86 -9.30 -3.02
N ARG A 55 -23.90 -9.53 -1.71
CA ARG A 55 -22.78 -10.09 -0.94
C ARG A 55 -22.80 -11.62 -0.81
N ALA A 56 -23.81 -12.30 -1.35
CA ALA A 56 -23.90 -13.77 -1.25
C ALA A 56 -22.81 -14.46 -2.09
N SER A 57 -22.60 -13.99 -3.32
CA SER A 57 -21.48 -14.39 -4.18
C SER A 57 -20.26 -13.52 -3.89
N LYS A 58 -19.16 -14.12 -3.45
CA LYS A 58 -17.85 -13.51 -3.15
C LYS A 58 -16.90 -13.56 -4.34
N VAL A 59 -17.43 -13.50 -5.56
CA VAL A 59 -16.65 -13.64 -6.79
C VAL A 59 -16.68 -12.36 -7.61
N TRP A 60 -15.52 -11.98 -8.10
CA TRP A 60 -15.33 -10.96 -9.13
C TRP A 60 -14.56 -11.58 -10.28
N TYR A 61 -14.84 -11.14 -11.50
CA TYR A 61 -14.08 -11.57 -12.66
C TYR A 61 -13.66 -10.38 -13.50
N THR A 62 -12.55 -10.54 -14.19
CA THR A 62 -12.00 -9.55 -15.11
C THR A 62 -11.72 -10.20 -16.46
N VAL A 63 -11.79 -9.42 -17.54
CA VAL A 63 -11.36 -9.85 -18.88
C VAL A 63 -10.25 -8.92 -19.33
N ALA A 64 -9.18 -9.48 -19.89
CA ALA A 64 -8.10 -8.72 -20.49
C ALA A 64 -7.59 -9.45 -21.74
N GLY A 65 -7.30 -8.71 -22.83
CA GLY A 65 -6.85 -9.33 -24.07
C GLY A 65 -7.89 -10.26 -24.71
N GLY A 66 -9.17 -10.05 -24.41
CA GLY A 66 -10.27 -10.90 -24.88
C GLY A 66 -10.34 -12.29 -24.24
N VAL A 67 -9.65 -12.53 -23.13
CA VAL A 67 -9.73 -13.78 -22.33
C VAL A 67 -10.10 -13.45 -20.88
N LEU A 68 -10.65 -14.43 -20.15
CA LEU A 68 -10.84 -14.26 -18.71
C LEU A 68 -9.44 -14.12 -18.09
N SER A 69 -9.22 -13.06 -17.31
CA SER A 69 -7.98 -12.84 -16.54
C SER A 69 -8.24 -13.13 -15.06
N ASP A 70 -7.78 -12.26 -14.15
CA ASP A 70 -8.01 -12.40 -12.71
C ASP A 70 -9.47 -12.67 -12.36
N VAL A 71 -9.66 -13.66 -11.49
CA VAL A 71 -10.91 -13.95 -10.79
C VAL A 71 -10.63 -13.91 -9.29
N TYR A 72 -11.34 -13.03 -8.58
CA TYR A 72 -11.13 -12.80 -7.15
C TYR A 72 -12.13 -13.60 -6.32
N GLU A 73 -11.67 -14.32 -5.30
CA GLU A 73 -12.50 -15.11 -4.38
C GLU A 73 -11.70 -15.52 -3.13
N PRO A 74 -12.24 -15.48 -1.89
CA PRO A 74 -13.53 -14.92 -1.49
C PRO A 74 -13.46 -13.41 -1.18
N THR A 75 -12.28 -12.81 -1.33
CA THR A 75 -12.06 -11.38 -1.14
C THR A 75 -11.49 -10.78 -2.42
N ILE A 76 -11.78 -9.51 -2.65
CA ILE A 76 -11.39 -8.79 -3.87
C ILE A 76 -9.86 -8.71 -4.08
N ASP A 77 -9.07 -8.91 -3.02
CA ASP A 77 -7.60 -8.93 -3.04
C ASP A 77 -6.99 -10.31 -3.33
N ASN A 78 -7.81 -11.37 -3.46
CA ASN A 78 -7.32 -12.74 -3.64
C ASN A 78 -7.51 -13.22 -5.08
N THR A 79 -6.50 -13.07 -5.94
CA THR A 79 -6.56 -13.64 -7.30
C THR A 79 -6.50 -15.17 -7.26
N ASN A 80 -7.21 -15.83 -8.19
CA ASN A 80 -7.23 -17.29 -8.29
C ASN A 80 -7.01 -17.81 -9.72
N VAL A 81 -6.94 -16.90 -10.68
CA VAL A 81 -6.87 -17.23 -12.12
C VAL A 81 -5.89 -16.26 -12.75
N GLU A 82 -4.85 -16.77 -13.41
CA GLU A 82 -4.00 -15.93 -14.25
C GLU A 82 -4.74 -15.67 -15.57
N THR A 83 -5.12 -16.75 -16.27
CA THR A 83 -5.97 -16.68 -17.47
C THR A 83 -6.88 -17.89 -17.63
N MET A 84 -8.05 -17.71 -18.24
CA MET A 84 -8.78 -18.81 -18.88
C MET A 84 -9.07 -18.46 -20.34
N GLN A 85 -8.48 -19.24 -21.23
CA GLN A 85 -8.61 -19.07 -22.68
C GLN A 85 -9.13 -20.33 -23.36
N PHE A 86 -9.61 -20.18 -24.59
CA PHE A 86 -10.12 -21.30 -25.37
C PHE A 86 -9.13 -21.79 -26.43
N VAL A 87 -9.14 -23.09 -26.68
CA VAL A 87 -8.40 -23.74 -27.76
C VAL A 87 -9.40 -24.44 -28.68
N VAL A 88 -9.37 -24.11 -29.96
CA VAL A 88 -10.29 -24.65 -30.97
C VAL A 88 -9.52 -25.51 -31.97
N THR A 89 -10.00 -26.71 -32.23
CA THR A 89 -9.37 -27.65 -33.18
C THR A 89 -10.43 -28.49 -33.90
N ASP A 90 -10.12 -28.91 -35.13
CA ASP A 90 -10.86 -29.99 -35.81
C ASP A 90 -10.37 -31.39 -35.42
N GLY A 91 -9.32 -31.47 -34.58
CA GLY A 91 -8.67 -32.70 -34.16
C GLY A 91 -7.80 -33.35 -35.24
N ARG A 92 -7.52 -32.65 -36.36
CA ARG A 92 -6.83 -33.23 -37.52
C ARG A 92 -5.85 -32.25 -38.17
N THR A 93 -6.34 -31.10 -38.62
CA THR A 93 -5.58 -30.18 -39.50
C THR A 93 -5.17 -28.90 -38.80
N PHE A 94 -5.90 -28.44 -37.78
CA PHE A 94 -5.56 -27.19 -37.10
C PHE A 94 -5.84 -27.21 -35.61
N THR A 95 -5.08 -26.39 -34.88
CA THR A 95 -5.36 -25.94 -33.53
C THR A 95 -5.17 -24.43 -33.52
N GLU A 96 -6.10 -23.71 -32.90
CA GLU A 96 -6.00 -22.27 -32.70
C GLU A 96 -6.21 -21.94 -31.22
N VAL A 97 -5.27 -21.20 -30.65
CA VAL A 97 -5.28 -20.69 -29.28
C VAL A 97 -5.86 -19.28 -29.32
N GLN A 98 -6.86 -18.99 -28.49
CA GLN A 98 -7.62 -17.74 -28.55
C GLN A 98 -6.73 -16.49 -28.56
N ALA A 99 -5.81 -16.35 -27.60
CA ALA A 99 -4.96 -15.18 -27.47
C ALA A 99 -3.96 -15.03 -28.64
N ARG A 100 -3.53 -16.14 -29.25
CA ARG A 100 -2.54 -16.15 -30.33
C ARG A 100 -3.16 -16.03 -31.72
N ASP A 101 -4.32 -16.64 -31.96
CA ASP A 101 -4.80 -16.92 -33.33
C ASP A 101 -6.12 -16.21 -33.68
N THR A 102 -6.68 -15.44 -32.75
CA THR A 102 -7.96 -14.72 -32.96
C THR A 102 -7.81 -13.20 -32.90
N THR A 103 -8.80 -12.52 -33.45
CA THR A 103 -9.12 -11.12 -33.09
C THR A 103 -10.39 -11.13 -32.26
N TYR A 104 -10.62 -10.12 -31.42
CA TYR A 104 -11.81 -10.09 -30.58
C TYR A 104 -12.48 -8.73 -30.56
N ARG A 105 -13.73 -8.73 -30.12
CA ARG A 105 -14.48 -7.54 -29.71
C ARG A 105 -15.12 -7.81 -28.36
N VAL A 106 -15.25 -6.77 -27.56
CA VAL A 106 -15.90 -6.80 -26.25
C VAL A 106 -17.15 -5.94 -26.30
N SER A 107 -18.22 -6.42 -25.68
CA SER A 107 -19.44 -5.66 -25.43
C SER A 107 -19.97 -6.00 -24.05
N THR A 108 -20.61 -5.03 -23.41
CA THR A 108 -21.29 -5.22 -22.13
C THR A 108 -22.80 -5.06 -22.24
N ASP A 109 -23.53 -5.55 -21.25
CA ASP A 109 -24.94 -5.20 -21.05
C ASP A 109 -25.09 -3.75 -20.56
N ARG A 110 -26.33 -3.33 -20.28
CA ARG A 110 -26.61 -1.96 -19.85
C ARG A 110 -25.98 -1.59 -18.51
N SER A 111 -25.75 -2.58 -17.62
CA SER A 111 -25.07 -2.34 -16.34
C SER A 111 -23.56 -2.15 -16.50
N GLY A 112 -22.98 -2.64 -17.60
CA GLY A 112 -21.54 -2.69 -17.80
C GLY A 112 -20.86 -3.91 -17.18
N MET A 113 -21.61 -4.77 -16.47
CA MET A 113 -21.06 -5.82 -15.59
C MET A 113 -21.14 -7.23 -16.19
N THR A 114 -21.82 -7.41 -17.31
CA THR A 114 -21.80 -8.65 -18.10
C THR A 114 -20.83 -8.50 -19.27
N CYS A 115 -19.77 -9.29 -19.30
CA CYS A 115 -18.81 -9.29 -20.41
C CYS A 115 -19.22 -10.28 -21.51
N THR A 116 -19.39 -9.81 -22.74
CA THR A 116 -19.49 -10.66 -23.93
C THR A 116 -18.31 -10.45 -24.86
N ILE A 117 -17.58 -11.53 -25.14
CA ILE A 117 -16.40 -11.53 -26.01
C ILE A 117 -16.73 -12.29 -27.28
N THR A 118 -16.50 -11.66 -28.42
CA THR A 118 -16.65 -12.30 -29.74
C THR A 118 -15.29 -12.43 -30.40
N SER A 119 -14.70 -13.62 -30.30
CA SER A 119 -13.41 -13.97 -30.88
C SER A 119 -13.61 -14.56 -32.28
N ALA A 120 -12.88 -14.05 -33.27
CA ALA A 120 -12.89 -14.51 -34.66
C ALA A 120 -11.50 -15.02 -35.05
N SER A 121 -11.46 -16.24 -35.58
CA SER A 121 -10.25 -16.85 -36.14
C SER A 121 -9.63 -15.93 -37.19
N ARG A 122 -8.33 -15.63 -37.07
CA ARG A 122 -7.60 -14.84 -38.08
C ARG A 122 -7.57 -15.55 -39.44
N ALA A 123 -7.68 -16.89 -39.45
CA ALA A 123 -7.80 -17.70 -40.65
C ALA A 123 -9.24 -17.83 -41.18
N GLY A 124 -10.22 -17.15 -40.56
CA GLY A 124 -11.62 -17.16 -41.00
C GLY A 124 -12.37 -18.47 -40.73
N ARG A 125 -11.87 -19.33 -39.82
CA ARG A 125 -12.40 -20.69 -39.61
C ARG A 125 -13.63 -20.77 -38.71
N TYR A 126 -13.68 -19.93 -37.68
CA TYR A 126 -14.77 -19.94 -36.70
C TYR A 126 -14.96 -18.57 -36.04
N ARG A 127 -16.11 -18.44 -35.37
CA ARG A 127 -16.41 -17.40 -34.40
C ARG A 127 -16.79 -18.06 -33.07
N LEU A 128 -16.16 -17.62 -31.99
CA LEU A 128 -16.46 -18.02 -30.62
C LEU A 128 -17.05 -16.82 -29.89
N THR A 129 -18.25 -16.97 -29.36
CA THR A 129 -18.87 -15.95 -28.49
C THR A 129 -18.92 -16.48 -27.07
N THR A 130 -18.36 -15.76 -26.11
CA THR A 130 -18.38 -16.11 -24.69
C THR A 130 -19.03 -15.00 -23.88
N THR A 131 -19.96 -15.35 -23.00
CA THR A 131 -20.60 -14.40 -22.08
C THR A 131 -20.32 -14.84 -20.65
N TYR A 132 -19.82 -13.92 -19.83
CA TYR A 132 -19.43 -14.13 -18.44
C TYR A 132 -20.39 -13.41 -17.50
N VAL A 133 -20.80 -14.09 -16.43
CA VAL A 133 -21.53 -13.53 -15.27
C VAL A 133 -21.05 -14.25 -14.01
N THR A 134 -21.39 -13.76 -12.82
CA THR A 134 -21.28 -14.57 -11.59
C THR A 134 -22.65 -15.11 -11.19
N ASP A 135 -22.72 -16.27 -10.52
CA ASP A 135 -23.98 -16.73 -9.90
C ASP A 135 -24.28 -15.84 -8.69
N PRO A 136 -25.40 -15.08 -8.64
CA PRO A 136 -25.68 -14.20 -7.52
C PRO A 136 -25.80 -14.90 -6.15
N ASP A 137 -26.04 -16.22 -6.12
CA ASP A 137 -26.22 -16.99 -4.88
C ASP A 137 -24.96 -17.74 -4.43
N ARG A 138 -23.92 -17.80 -5.27
CA ARG A 138 -22.80 -18.74 -5.08
C ARG A 138 -21.48 -18.16 -5.55
N ASP A 139 -20.40 -18.71 -5.03
CA ASP A 139 -19.05 -18.36 -5.43
C ASP A 139 -18.69 -19.07 -6.75
N ALA A 140 -19.26 -18.59 -7.85
CA ALA A 140 -18.98 -19.11 -9.18
C ALA A 140 -19.02 -18.05 -10.28
N VAL A 141 -18.09 -18.14 -11.23
CA VAL A 141 -18.21 -17.52 -12.56
C VAL A 141 -18.95 -18.49 -13.46
N VAL A 142 -20.02 -18.06 -14.11
CA VAL A 142 -20.80 -18.85 -15.08
C VAL A 142 -20.52 -18.32 -16.49
N VAL A 143 -20.17 -19.23 -17.39
CA VAL A 143 -19.78 -18.90 -18.76
C VAL A 143 -20.68 -19.63 -19.74
N ARG A 144 -21.28 -18.88 -20.65
CA ARG A 144 -21.89 -19.43 -21.87
C ARG A 144 -20.91 -19.25 -23.02
N ALA A 145 -20.56 -20.34 -23.70
CA ALA A 145 -19.74 -20.32 -24.89
C ALA A 145 -20.53 -20.85 -26.09
N ARG A 146 -20.41 -20.18 -27.24
CA ARG A 146 -21.02 -20.59 -28.51
C ARG A 146 -20.00 -20.55 -29.64
N LEU A 147 -19.70 -21.70 -30.22
CA LEU A 147 -18.75 -21.89 -31.31
C LEU A 147 -19.50 -22.09 -32.64
N GLN A 148 -19.13 -21.31 -33.66
CA GLN A 148 -19.76 -21.37 -34.98
C GLN A 148 -18.68 -21.45 -36.09
N PRO A 149 -18.80 -22.41 -37.05
CA PRO A 149 -19.83 -23.45 -37.13
C PRO A 149 -19.71 -24.50 -36.01
N ALA A 150 -20.80 -25.23 -35.74
CA ALA A 150 -20.79 -26.36 -34.81
C ALA A 150 -19.96 -27.54 -35.36
N GLY A 151 -19.53 -28.45 -34.48
CA GLY A 151 -18.79 -29.67 -34.85
C GLY A 151 -17.28 -29.58 -34.71
N LEU A 152 -16.73 -28.39 -34.44
CA LEU A 152 -15.36 -28.22 -33.96
C LEU A 152 -15.23 -28.60 -32.48
N ARG A 153 -14.03 -28.96 -32.04
CA ARG A 153 -13.75 -29.23 -30.62
C ARG A 153 -13.36 -27.92 -29.93
N LEU A 154 -14.06 -27.61 -28.84
CA LEU A 154 -13.79 -26.46 -27.99
C LEU A 154 -13.22 -26.92 -26.66
N TYR A 155 -11.98 -26.54 -26.36
CA TYR A 155 -11.34 -26.76 -25.08
C TYR A 155 -11.27 -25.46 -24.29
N ALA A 156 -11.51 -25.52 -22.98
CA ALA A 156 -11.11 -24.46 -22.05
C ALA A 156 -9.76 -24.84 -21.42
N ARG A 157 -8.80 -23.91 -21.43
CA ARG A 157 -7.52 -24.00 -20.72
C ARG A 157 -7.51 -22.95 -19.62
N LEU A 158 -7.57 -23.40 -18.37
CA LEU A 158 -7.50 -22.60 -17.16
C LEU A 158 -6.07 -22.63 -16.62
N ASP A 159 -5.44 -21.48 -16.60
CA ASP A 159 -4.19 -21.19 -15.89
C ASP A 159 -4.53 -20.61 -14.53
N ALA A 160 -4.21 -21.34 -13.46
CA ALA A 160 -4.65 -20.99 -12.13
C ALA A 160 -3.52 -20.32 -11.35
N SER A 161 -3.92 -19.47 -10.41
CA SER A 161 -3.03 -18.94 -9.39
C SER A 161 -3.79 -18.91 -8.07
N VAL A 162 -4.24 -20.10 -7.63
CA VAL A 162 -5.19 -20.22 -6.53
C VAL A 162 -4.60 -19.62 -5.25
N ASN A 163 -5.43 -18.85 -4.53
CA ASN A 163 -5.05 -18.16 -3.30
C ASN A 163 -3.92 -17.11 -3.44
N GLY A 164 -3.82 -16.50 -4.62
CA GLY A 164 -2.90 -15.41 -4.90
C GLY A 164 -1.51 -15.86 -5.31
N ASN A 165 -1.31 -17.17 -5.46
CA ASN A 165 -0.02 -17.78 -5.78
C ASN A 165 -0.22 -18.73 -6.96
N GLY A 166 0.72 -18.79 -7.89
CA GLY A 166 0.67 -19.77 -8.97
C GLY A 166 1.88 -20.71 -8.97
N GLY A 167 2.86 -20.54 -8.08
CA GLY A 167 4.10 -21.31 -8.13
C GLY A 167 4.81 -21.27 -9.49
N GLY A 168 5.47 -22.37 -9.84
CA GLY A 168 6.30 -22.51 -11.03
C GLY A 168 7.65 -21.83 -10.92
N GLY A 169 8.49 -22.04 -11.94
CA GLY A 169 9.85 -21.50 -11.95
C GLY A 169 10.74 -22.07 -10.84
N GLN A 170 11.85 -21.40 -10.55
CA GLN A 170 12.84 -21.89 -9.58
C GLN A 170 12.38 -21.69 -8.12
N ALA A 171 11.70 -20.59 -7.81
CA ALA A 171 11.23 -20.29 -6.46
C ALA A 171 10.02 -21.15 -6.07
N ASN A 172 9.07 -21.36 -7.00
CA ASN A 172 7.88 -22.18 -6.83
C ASN A 172 7.11 -21.88 -5.51
N GLY A 173 7.02 -20.61 -5.14
CA GLY A 173 6.32 -20.14 -3.96
C GLY A 173 4.80 -20.29 -4.09
N GLY A 174 4.14 -20.74 -3.02
CA GLY A 174 2.68 -20.94 -2.98
C GLY A 174 2.18 -21.83 -4.14
N SER A 175 2.80 -23.00 -4.31
CA SER A 175 2.57 -23.86 -5.47
C SER A 175 1.18 -24.51 -5.46
N ASP A 176 0.49 -24.46 -6.60
CA ASP A 176 -0.82 -25.09 -6.80
C ASP A 176 -0.72 -26.61 -6.93
N SER A 177 -1.83 -27.31 -6.65
CA SER A 177 -2.01 -28.73 -6.98
C SER A 177 -3.30 -28.98 -7.75
N GLY A 178 -3.20 -29.77 -8.82
CA GLY A 178 -4.33 -30.13 -9.69
C GLY A 178 -4.70 -31.60 -9.61
N VAL A 179 -6.00 -31.88 -9.61
CA VAL A 179 -6.56 -33.23 -9.75
C VAL A 179 -7.76 -33.27 -10.71
N VAL A 180 -7.93 -34.36 -11.45
CA VAL A 180 -9.19 -34.64 -12.15
C VAL A 180 -10.06 -35.55 -11.28
N ASP A 181 -11.21 -35.06 -10.83
CA ASP A 181 -12.13 -35.83 -10.01
C ASP A 181 -12.76 -36.99 -10.80
N ALA A 182 -12.58 -38.22 -10.34
CA ALA A 182 -13.03 -39.41 -11.06
C ALA A 182 -14.57 -39.50 -11.19
N GLY A 183 -15.30 -39.02 -10.17
CA GLY A 183 -16.77 -39.10 -10.13
C GLY A 183 -17.44 -38.15 -11.11
N THR A 184 -16.94 -36.92 -11.21
CA THR A 184 -17.51 -35.85 -12.04
C THR A 184 -16.79 -35.65 -13.36
N GLY A 185 -15.54 -36.12 -13.49
CA GLY A 185 -14.65 -35.83 -14.63
C GLY A 185 -14.16 -34.39 -14.68
N ALA A 186 -14.39 -33.59 -13.62
CA ALA A 186 -14.02 -32.19 -13.57
C ALA A 186 -12.61 -32.00 -12.97
N PRO A 187 -11.75 -31.16 -13.58
CA PRO A 187 -10.51 -30.77 -12.95
C PRO A 187 -10.77 -29.79 -11.80
N VAL A 188 -9.99 -29.93 -10.74
CA VAL A 188 -9.95 -29.03 -9.58
C VAL A 188 -8.50 -28.67 -9.33
N ILE A 189 -8.22 -27.37 -9.20
CA ILE A 189 -6.92 -26.83 -8.79
C ILE A 189 -7.08 -26.21 -7.40
N SER A 190 -6.09 -26.35 -6.54
CA SER A 190 -6.16 -25.88 -5.16
C SER A 190 -4.81 -25.43 -4.61
N ASP A 191 -4.86 -24.40 -3.78
CA ASP A 191 -3.84 -24.04 -2.80
C ASP A 191 -4.51 -24.00 -1.42
N GLU A 192 -4.00 -24.81 -0.49
CA GLU A 192 -4.46 -24.85 0.89
C GLU A 192 -3.59 -24.02 1.84
N ASN A 193 -2.43 -23.53 1.38
CA ASN A 193 -1.58 -22.66 2.15
C ASN A 193 -2.16 -21.24 2.18
N THR A 194 -2.39 -20.72 3.38
CA THR A 194 -2.93 -19.37 3.59
C THR A 194 -1.87 -18.36 4.03
N GLU A 195 -0.65 -18.82 4.28
CA GLU A 195 0.45 -17.96 4.70
C GLU A 195 1.12 -17.28 3.50
N THR A 196 1.30 -15.97 3.60
CA THR A 196 1.96 -15.13 2.59
C THR A 196 2.93 -14.15 3.26
N SER A 197 3.59 -13.31 2.47
CA SER A 197 4.37 -12.16 2.94
C SER A 197 3.53 -11.06 3.61
N ALA A 198 2.19 -11.16 3.57
CA ALA A 198 1.25 -10.31 4.30
C ALA A 198 0.74 -11.02 5.57
N PRO A 199 1.45 -10.96 6.72
CA PRO A 199 1.08 -11.70 7.93
C PRO A 199 -0.26 -11.26 8.54
N ALA A 200 -0.69 -10.03 8.27
CA ALA A 200 -1.96 -9.49 8.77
C ALA A 200 -3.18 -9.89 7.92
N ARG A 201 -2.98 -10.68 6.85
CA ARG A 201 -4.05 -11.25 6.02
C ARG A 201 -4.68 -12.47 6.69
N ASP A 202 -5.18 -12.29 7.91
CA ASP A 202 -5.77 -13.32 8.77
C ASP A 202 -7.12 -13.88 8.27
N TYR A 203 -7.64 -13.32 7.18
CA TYR A 203 -8.85 -13.73 6.49
C TYR A 203 -8.59 -14.59 5.24
N ALA A 204 -7.32 -14.89 4.92
CA ALA A 204 -6.96 -15.85 3.89
C ALA A 204 -7.51 -17.25 4.23
N VAL A 205 -7.95 -17.99 3.22
CA VAL A 205 -8.62 -19.29 3.41
C VAL A 205 -8.15 -20.31 2.37
N PRO A 206 -8.08 -21.62 2.71
CA PRO A 206 -7.78 -22.67 1.72
C PRO A 206 -8.76 -22.58 0.57
N THR A 207 -8.28 -22.58 -0.67
CA THR A 207 -9.13 -22.35 -1.85
C THR A 207 -9.01 -23.49 -2.84
N HIS A 208 -10.16 -23.91 -3.38
CA HIS A 208 -10.26 -24.90 -4.44
C HIS A 208 -11.12 -24.33 -5.56
N LEU A 209 -10.65 -24.46 -6.79
CA LEU A 209 -11.27 -23.96 -8.00
C LEU A 209 -11.61 -25.13 -8.94
N ALA A 210 -12.89 -25.35 -9.19
CA ALA A 210 -13.39 -26.42 -10.04
C ALA A 210 -13.95 -25.90 -11.37
N LEU A 211 -13.52 -26.48 -12.49
CA LEU A 211 -14.11 -26.24 -13.82
C LEU A 211 -15.12 -27.35 -14.14
N ARG A 212 -16.41 -27.01 -14.24
CA ARG A 212 -17.47 -28.01 -14.45
C ARG A 212 -18.58 -27.50 -15.36
N ALA A 213 -19.10 -28.37 -16.23
CA ALA A 213 -20.31 -28.12 -17.01
C ALA A 213 -21.53 -28.85 -16.40
N GLY A 214 -22.75 -28.47 -16.81
CA GLY A 214 -23.97 -29.17 -16.39
C GLY A 214 -23.99 -30.65 -16.81
N ARG A 215 -23.23 -31.00 -17.86
CA ARG A 215 -22.95 -32.37 -18.30
C ARG A 215 -21.51 -32.73 -17.95
N ARG A 216 -21.23 -34.03 -17.77
CA ARG A 216 -19.86 -34.55 -17.58
C ARG A 216 -18.96 -34.09 -18.72
N LEU A 217 -17.78 -33.59 -18.39
CA LEU A 217 -16.77 -33.21 -19.37
C LEU A 217 -16.30 -34.47 -20.12
N PRO A 218 -16.31 -34.49 -21.46
CA PRO A 218 -15.87 -35.65 -22.24
C PRO A 218 -14.41 -36.03 -21.97
N GLN A 219 -13.56 -35.04 -21.74
CA GLN A 219 -12.14 -35.22 -21.50
C GLN A 219 -11.59 -34.05 -20.67
N ALA A 220 -10.72 -34.33 -19.70
CA ALA A 220 -10.00 -33.32 -18.93
C ALA A 220 -8.59 -33.82 -18.60
N SER A 221 -7.67 -32.87 -18.38
CA SER A 221 -6.31 -33.09 -17.90
C SER A 221 -5.89 -31.96 -16.99
N VAL A 222 -5.04 -32.26 -16.01
CA VAL A 222 -4.23 -31.26 -15.28
C VAL A 222 -2.76 -31.42 -15.68
N GLY A 223 -1.99 -30.33 -15.68
CA GLY A 223 -0.58 -30.35 -16.08
C GLY A 223 0.16 -29.09 -15.61
N TYR A 224 1.40 -28.91 -16.06
CA TYR A 224 2.22 -27.75 -15.68
C TYR A 224 2.36 -26.75 -16.82
N ALA A 225 2.15 -25.46 -16.56
CA ALA A 225 2.17 -24.40 -17.56
C ALA A 225 3.45 -24.40 -18.41
N GLY A 226 3.29 -24.29 -19.73
CA GLY A 226 4.41 -24.17 -20.69
C GLY A 226 5.20 -25.46 -20.95
N THR A 227 4.80 -26.59 -20.36
CA THR A 227 5.51 -27.87 -20.49
C THR A 227 4.77 -28.83 -21.43
N PRO A 228 5.34 -29.99 -21.80
CA PRO A 228 4.60 -31.04 -22.51
C PRO A 228 3.35 -31.55 -21.76
N GLY A 229 3.26 -31.33 -20.44
CA GLY A 229 2.07 -31.64 -19.64
C GLY A 229 0.93 -30.62 -19.82
N ASP A 230 1.20 -29.41 -20.34
CA ASP A 230 0.19 -28.38 -20.60
C ASP A 230 -0.73 -28.80 -21.75
N GLY A 231 -2.04 -28.80 -21.53
CA GLY A 231 -3.01 -29.19 -22.54
C GLY A 231 -3.01 -28.29 -23.77
N ALA A 232 -2.68 -27.00 -23.65
CA ALA A 232 -2.54 -26.13 -24.82
C ALA A 232 -1.31 -26.50 -25.67
N VAL A 233 -0.18 -26.81 -25.03
CA VAL A 233 1.04 -27.30 -25.72
C VAL A 233 0.75 -28.61 -26.45
N GLN A 234 0.05 -29.54 -25.79
CA GLN A 234 -0.34 -30.81 -26.40
C GLN A 234 -1.26 -30.63 -27.61
N LEU A 235 -2.30 -29.78 -27.49
CA LEU A 235 -3.24 -29.52 -28.56
C LEU A 235 -2.57 -28.80 -29.73
N ASP A 236 -1.66 -27.86 -29.47
CA ASP A 236 -0.96 -27.13 -30.53
C ASP A 236 0.00 -28.05 -31.30
N ALA A 237 0.70 -28.94 -30.60
CA ALA A 237 1.61 -29.91 -31.23
C ALA A 237 0.86 -31.04 -31.95
N ALA A 238 -0.12 -31.66 -31.30
CA ALA A 238 -0.68 -32.96 -31.72
C ALA A 238 -2.18 -32.95 -32.04
N ARG A 239 -2.90 -31.85 -31.78
CA ARG A 239 -4.37 -31.72 -31.97
C ARG A 239 -5.16 -32.70 -31.07
N THR A 240 -4.48 -33.28 -30.08
CA THR A 240 -5.01 -34.29 -29.16
C THR A 240 -4.56 -33.97 -27.74
N LEU A 241 -5.45 -34.15 -26.78
CA LEU A 241 -5.16 -34.03 -25.36
C LEU A 241 -4.85 -35.42 -24.80
N THR A 242 -3.76 -35.56 -24.05
CA THR A 242 -3.45 -36.75 -23.25
C THR A 242 -3.91 -36.49 -21.82
N PRO A 243 -4.81 -37.31 -21.24
CA PRO A 243 -5.30 -37.07 -19.89
C PRO A 243 -4.26 -37.43 -18.83
N TYR A 244 -3.89 -36.45 -18.00
CA TYR A 244 -3.22 -36.65 -16.72
C TYR A 244 -4.19 -36.27 -15.59
N ALA A 245 -4.29 -37.13 -14.56
CA ALA A 245 -5.21 -36.91 -13.46
C ALA A 245 -4.62 -36.11 -12.30
N GLU A 246 -3.29 -35.93 -12.24
CA GLU A 246 -2.60 -35.28 -11.12
C GLU A 246 -1.46 -34.39 -11.62
N ALA A 247 -1.31 -33.21 -11.02
CA ALA A 247 -0.20 -32.29 -11.20
C ALA A 247 0.06 -31.58 -9.85
N PRO A 248 0.87 -32.18 -8.95
CA PRO A 248 1.13 -31.60 -7.62
C PRO A 248 2.17 -30.47 -7.64
N ALA A 249 2.00 -29.48 -6.78
CA ALA A 249 3.02 -28.49 -6.40
C ALA A 249 3.74 -27.78 -7.57
N GLY A 250 3.02 -27.04 -8.40
CA GLY A 250 3.62 -26.18 -9.42
C GLY A 250 2.68 -25.10 -9.96
N ASN A 251 3.03 -24.51 -11.10
CA ASN A 251 2.11 -23.72 -11.90
C ASN A 251 1.21 -24.65 -12.70
N VAL A 252 0.01 -24.88 -12.15
CA VAL A 252 -0.91 -25.90 -12.62
C VAL A 252 -1.94 -25.32 -13.59
N VAL A 253 -2.07 -26.00 -14.72
CA VAL A 253 -3.11 -25.72 -15.73
C VAL A 253 -4.12 -26.86 -15.80
N ALA A 254 -5.39 -26.53 -15.99
CA ALA A 254 -6.46 -27.48 -16.29
C ALA A 254 -6.95 -27.28 -17.72
N THR A 255 -6.99 -28.35 -18.51
CA THR A 255 -7.55 -28.33 -19.87
C THR A 255 -8.69 -29.31 -20.01
N ALA A 256 -9.85 -28.85 -20.46
CA ALA A 256 -11.04 -29.68 -20.60
C ALA A 256 -11.75 -29.48 -21.94
N LEU A 257 -12.14 -30.58 -22.58
CA LEU A 257 -13.05 -30.57 -23.72
C LEU A 257 -14.45 -30.21 -23.24
N LEU A 258 -15.07 -29.19 -23.83
CA LEU A 258 -16.41 -28.76 -23.45
C LEU A 258 -17.49 -29.53 -24.23
N PRO A 259 -18.57 -29.98 -23.56
CA PRO A 259 -19.65 -30.74 -24.20
C PRO A 259 -20.62 -29.81 -24.94
N THR A 260 -20.20 -29.24 -26.08
CA THR A 260 -21.06 -28.39 -26.92
C THR A 260 -22.23 -29.17 -27.51
N ASP A 261 -23.40 -28.54 -27.57
CA ASP A 261 -24.60 -29.11 -28.18
C ASP A 261 -24.57 -29.05 -29.72
N GLY A 262 -25.66 -29.47 -30.37
CA GLY A 262 -25.79 -29.44 -31.83
C GLY A 262 -25.77 -28.04 -32.45
N LYS A 263 -25.86 -26.98 -31.65
CA LYS A 263 -25.72 -25.58 -32.07
C LYS A 263 -24.32 -25.00 -31.76
N GLY A 264 -23.43 -25.82 -31.20
CA GLY A 264 -22.09 -25.41 -30.77
C GLY A 264 -22.08 -24.67 -29.43
N GLU A 265 -23.14 -24.78 -28.62
CA GLU A 265 -23.29 -24.03 -27.37
C GLU A 265 -23.04 -24.90 -26.12
N VAL A 266 -22.47 -24.30 -25.08
CA VAL A 266 -22.25 -24.93 -23.78
C VAL A 266 -22.29 -23.88 -22.66
N THR A 267 -22.88 -24.26 -21.52
CA THR A 267 -22.76 -23.52 -20.26
C THR A 267 -21.90 -24.32 -19.29
N PHE A 268 -20.91 -23.65 -18.69
CA PHE A 268 -20.06 -24.21 -17.65
C PHE A 268 -19.76 -23.15 -16.59
N ALA A 269 -19.14 -23.55 -15.49
CA ALA A 269 -18.79 -22.66 -14.40
C ALA A 269 -17.41 -22.97 -13.83
N LEU A 270 -16.78 -21.91 -13.32
CA LEU A 270 -15.66 -21.95 -12.39
C LEU A 270 -16.23 -21.76 -10.99
N GLY A 271 -16.28 -22.82 -10.19
CA GLY A 271 -16.86 -22.77 -8.84
C GLY A 271 -15.80 -22.92 -7.76
N PHE A 272 -15.96 -22.13 -6.71
CA PHE A 272 -15.03 -22.05 -5.59
C PHE A 272 -15.55 -22.78 -4.36
N GLY A 273 -14.62 -23.17 -3.49
CA GLY A 273 -14.95 -23.70 -2.17
C GLY A 273 -13.71 -23.95 -1.32
N ARG A 274 -13.94 -24.11 -0.02
CA ARG A 274 -12.88 -24.41 0.98
C ARG A 274 -12.41 -25.87 0.95
N THR A 275 -13.05 -26.70 0.13
CA THR A 275 -12.70 -28.10 -0.09
C THR A 275 -13.01 -28.47 -1.53
N ARG A 276 -12.33 -29.50 -2.04
CA ARG A 276 -12.58 -30.05 -3.39
C ARG A 276 -14.05 -30.34 -3.66
N GLN A 277 -14.73 -30.99 -2.71
CA GLN A 277 -16.13 -31.35 -2.87
C GLN A 277 -17.05 -30.11 -2.87
N ALA A 278 -16.74 -29.09 -2.08
CA ALA A 278 -17.49 -27.85 -2.09
C ALA A 278 -17.37 -27.14 -3.44
N ALA A 279 -16.15 -26.97 -3.96
CA ALA A 279 -15.90 -26.36 -5.27
C ALA A 279 -16.66 -27.10 -6.40
N LEU A 280 -16.59 -28.44 -6.41
CA LEU A 280 -17.32 -29.28 -7.38
C LEU A 280 -18.84 -29.13 -7.30
N ARG A 281 -19.40 -29.02 -6.08
CA ARG A 281 -20.84 -28.77 -5.88
C ARG A 281 -21.23 -27.39 -6.36
N THR A 282 -20.50 -26.36 -5.93
CA THR A 282 -20.71 -24.96 -6.34
C THR A 282 -20.71 -24.82 -7.87
N ALA A 283 -19.66 -25.33 -8.54
CA ALA A 283 -19.54 -25.29 -9.99
C ALA A 283 -20.70 -26.06 -10.68
N GLY A 284 -21.08 -27.22 -10.14
CA GLY A 284 -22.15 -28.04 -10.70
C GLY A 284 -23.53 -27.43 -10.59
N GLU A 285 -23.85 -26.83 -9.44
CA GLU A 285 -25.12 -26.14 -9.22
C GLU A 285 -25.22 -24.89 -10.09
N ALA A 286 -24.14 -24.10 -10.17
CA ALA A 286 -24.09 -22.90 -11.00
C ALA A 286 -24.21 -23.24 -12.50
N ALA A 287 -23.49 -24.25 -12.99
CA ALA A 287 -23.57 -24.70 -14.39
C ALA A 287 -24.86 -25.44 -14.73
N GLY A 288 -25.55 -26.01 -13.74
CA GLY A 288 -26.82 -26.73 -13.91
C GLY A 288 -28.03 -25.82 -14.06
N ARG A 289 -27.94 -24.56 -13.58
CA ARG A 289 -28.98 -23.55 -13.80
C ARG A 289 -28.92 -23.06 -15.26
N PRO A 290 -30.05 -22.92 -15.97
CA PRO A 290 -30.06 -22.31 -17.30
C PRO A 290 -29.37 -20.94 -17.28
N PHE A 291 -28.43 -20.72 -18.21
CA PHE A 291 -27.62 -19.49 -18.23
C PHE A 291 -28.46 -18.22 -18.18
N GLU A 292 -29.52 -18.16 -18.99
CA GLU A 292 -30.44 -17.00 -19.04
C GLU A 292 -31.10 -16.70 -17.69
N ALA A 293 -31.37 -17.72 -16.87
CA ALA A 293 -31.94 -17.52 -15.55
C ALA A 293 -30.89 -16.95 -14.56
N THR A 294 -29.62 -17.36 -14.67
CA THR A 294 -28.53 -16.74 -13.90
C THR A 294 -28.31 -15.29 -14.34
N HIS A 295 -28.22 -15.08 -15.65
CA HIS A 295 -27.99 -13.76 -16.27
C HIS A 295 -29.09 -12.76 -15.90
N ALA A 296 -30.37 -13.14 -16.03
CA ALA A 296 -31.48 -12.25 -15.67
C ALA A 296 -31.47 -11.85 -14.19
N ARG A 297 -31.05 -12.73 -13.28
CA ARG A 297 -30.93 -12.42 -11.85
C ARG A 297 -29.73 -11.52 -11.56
N TYR A 298 -28.62 -11.76 -12.25
CA TYR A 298 -27.43 -10.92 -12.19
C TYR A 298 -27.74 -9.48 -12.65
N GLU A 299 -28.36 -9.31 -13.81
CA GLU A 299 -28.81 -8.01 -14.34
C GLU A 299 -29.85 -7.34 -13.44
N ALA A 300 -30.80 -8.10 -12.90
CA ALA A 300 -31.81 -7.55 -11.99
C ALA A 300 -31.20 -6.95 -10.72
N GLY A 301 -30.11 -7.54 -10.21
CA GLY A 301 -29.35 -7.01 -9.08
C GLY A 301 -28.74 -5.63 -9.37
N TRP A 302 -28.15 -5.47 -10.55
CA TRP A 302 -27.59 -4.19 -11.00
C TRP A 302 -28.66 -3.16 -11.34
N ALA A 303 -29.74 -3.57 -12.03
CA ALA A 303 -30.86 -2.68 -12.31
C ALA A 303 -31.52 -2.13 -11.03
N ALA A 304 -31.59 -2.93 -9.97
CA ALA A 304 -32.08 -2.49 -8.67
C ALA A 304 -31.14 -1.48 -7.99
N TYR A 305 -29.82 -1.67 -8.12
CA TYR A 305 -28.83 -0.71 -7.64
C TYR A 305 -28.93 0.62 -8.40
N ASP A 306 -28.89 0.57 -9.75
CA ASP A 306 -28.99 1.73 -10.64
C ASP A 306 -30.24 2.57 -10.38
N ALA A 307 -31.37 1.92 -10.06
CA ALA A 307 -32.63 2.61 -9.78
C ALA A 307 -32.59 3.49 -8.51
N GLY A 308 -31.64 3.21 -7.59
CA GLY A 308 -31.41 4.01 -6.38
C GLY A 308 -30.49 5.21 -6.58
N LEU A 309 -29.79 5.29 -7.71
CA LEU A 309 -28.84 6.36 -7.99
C LEU A 309 -29.53 7.62 -8.52
N ARG A 310 -28.85 8.77 -8.35
CA ARG A 310 -29.26 10.03 -8.97
C ARG A 310 -29.15 9.91 -10.49
N ARG A 311 -30.08 10.56 -11.19
CA ARG A 311 -30.08 10.55 -12.66
C ARG A 311 -29.05 11.54 -13.19
N PRO A 312 -28.18 11.13 -14.13
CA PRO A 312 -27.24 12.06 -14.76
C PRO A 312 -27.96 13.02 -15.71
N PRO A 313 -27.44 14.23 -15.92
CA PRO A 313 -27.94 15.14 -16.94
C PRO A 313 -27.60 14.65 -18.36
N GLY A 314 -28.49 14.90 -19.32
CA GLY A 314 -28.20 14.73 -20.75
C GLY A 314 -27.92 13.29 -21.21
N THR A 315 -26.99 13.15 -22.15
CA THR A 315 -26.72 11.91 -22.92
C THR A 315 -25.61 11.03 -22.33
N HIS A 316 -25.09 11.34 -21.13
CA HIS A 316 -23.96 10.62 -20.51
C HIS A 316 -24.38 9.38 -19.69
N ALA A 317 -25.62 8.92 -19.84
CA ALA A 317 -26.22 7.91 -18.97
C ALA A 317 -25.52 6.55 -18.96
N ASP A 318 -24.95 6.12 -20.09
CA ASP A 318 -24.25 4.83 -20.18
C ASP A 318 -22.90 4.86 -19.47
N LEU A 319 -22.09 5.89 -19.73
CA LEU A 319 -20.81 6.07 -19.05
C LEU A 319 -21.01 6.27 -17.54
N TYR A 320 -21.99 7.08 -17.13
CA TYR A 320 -22.34 7.27 -15.73
C TYR A 320 -22.68 5.94 -15.03
N ARG A 321 -23.54 5.11 -15.64
CA ARG A 321 -23.92 3.81 -15.07
C ARG A 321 -22.72 2.87 -14.97
N LEU A 322 -21.93 2.74 -16.04
CA LEU A 322 -20.72 1.91 -16.02
C LEU A 322 -19.77 2.34 -14.90
N SER A 323 -19.45 3.64 -14.82
CA SER A 323 -18.52 4.16 -13.82
C SER A 323 -19.05 3.97 -12.40
N ALA A 324 -20.34 4.22 -12.14
CA ALA A 324 -20.95 3.98 -10.83
C ALA A 324 -20.94 2.49 -10.44
N ASN A 325 -21.17 1.59 -11.41
CA ASN A 325 -21.18 0.15 -11.17
C ASN A 325 -19.79 -0.43 -10.97
N VAL A 326 -18.77 0.07 -11.69
CA VAL A 326 -17.37 -0.24 -11.40
C VAL A 326 -17.01 0.21 -9.98
N LEU A 327 -17.40 1.43 -9.58
CA LEU A 327 -17.18 1.92 -8.23
C LEU A 327 -17.76 0.99 -7.17
N LYS A 328 -19.01 0.57 -7.36
CA LYS A 328 -19.68 -0.36 -6.45
C LYS A 328 -19.04 -1.75 -6.47
N ALA A 329 -18.57 -2.21 -7.63
CA ALA A 329 -17.89 -3.48 -7.79
C ALA A 329 -16.51 -3.50 -7.10
N SER A 330 -15.88 -2.35 -6.89
CA SER A 330 -14.61 -2.23 -6.14
C SER A 330 -14.78 -2.40 -4.61
N GLU A 331 -16.00 -2.47 -4.07
CA GLU A 331 -16.24 -2.76 -2.64
C GLU A 331 -16.07 -4.25 -2.34
N ASP A 332 -15.28 -4.59 -1.32
CA ASP A 332 -15.17 -5.96 -0.83
C ASP A 332 -16.49 -6.45 -0.20
N LYS A 333 -16.77 -7.73 -0.38
CA LYS A 333 -18.02 -8.35 0.08
C LYS A 333 -17.93 -8.96 1.47
N THR A 334 -16.73 -9.13 2.01
CA THR A 334 -16.46 -9.63 3.35
C THR A 334 -16.29 -8.47 4.34
N PHE A 335 -15.68 -7.38 3.88
CA PHE A 335 -15.41 -6.15 4.62
C PHE A 335 -16.15 -4.95 3.99
N PRO A 336 -17.44 -4.75 4.32
CA PRO A 336 -18.21 -3.59 3.88
C PRO A 336 -17.49 -2.27 4.14
N GLY A 337 -17.44 -1.41 3.13
CA GLY A 337 -16.72 -0.13 3.19
C GLY A 337 -15.23 -0.19 2.83
N ALA A 338 -14.62 -1.38 2.76
CA ALA A 338 -13.31 -1.53 2.13
C ALA A 338 -13.49 -1.49 0.61
N VAL A 339 -13.08 -0.38 -0.03
CA VAL A 339 -13.10 -0.25 -1.50
C VAL A 339 -11.67 -0.12 -1.97
N VAL A 340 -11.28 -0.96 -2.93
CA VAL A 340 -9.91 -0.99 -3.43
C VAL A 340 -9.66 0.11 -4.45
N ALA A 341 -8.39 0.55 -4.56
CA ALA A 341 -7.96 1.55 -5.53
C ALA A 341 -8.22 1.12 -6.99
N SER A 342 -8.20 -0.18 -7.28
CA SER A 342 -8.53 -0.75 -8.60
C SER A 342 -8.90 -2.23 -8.52
N LEU A 343 -9.73 -2.68 -9.48
CA LEU A 343 -9.99 -4.10 -9.78
C LEU A 343 -8.86 -4.75 -10.62
N ALA A 344 -7.69 -4.12 -10.67
CA ALA A 344 -6.50 -4.56 -11.37
C ALA A 344 -5.26 -4.11 -10.60
N SER A 345 -4.19 -4.90 -10.62
CA SER A 345 -2.89 -4.46 -10.13
C SER A 345 -2.03 -3.98 -11.31
N PRO A 346 -1.46 -2.76 -11.25
CA PRO A 346 -0.69 -2.19 -12.36
C PRO A 346 0.46 -3.12 -12.77
N TRP A 347 0.61 -3.33 -14.08
CA TRP A 347 1.61 -4.22 -14.68
C TRP A 347 1.68 -5.64 -14.11
N GLY A 348 0.57 -6.18 -13.59
CA GLY A 348 0.55 -7.51 -12.96
C GLY A 348 1.16 -8.62 -13.82
N GLN A 349 1.03 -8.54 -15.14
CA GLN A 349 1.63 -9.50 -16.08
C GLN A 349 3.14 -9.66 -15.93
N ALA A 350 3.85 -8.63 -15.44
CA ALA A 350 5.31 -8.63 -15.26
C ALA A 350 5.76 -8.95 -13.83
N VAL A 351 4.82 -9.19 -12.92
CA VAL A 351 5.09 -9.49 -11.51
C VAL A 351 4.91 -10.99 -11.29
N GLY A 352 5.95 -11.66 -10.80
CA GLY A 352 5.92 -13.09 -10.53
C GLY A 352 4.97 -13.43 -9.38
N ALA A 353 4.03 -14.35 -9.63
CA ALA A 353 3.11 -14.88 -8.61
C ALA A 353 3.68 -16.15 -7.92
N GLY A 354 4.77 -16.71 -8.46
CA GLY A 354 5.50 -17.85 -7.90
C GLY A 354 6.72 -17.47 -7.06
N ASP A 355 6.91 -16.18 -6.76
CA ASP A 355 8.07 -15.68 -6.02
C ASP A 355 7.90 -15.83 -4.50
N LEU A 356 9.02 -15.71 -3.78
CA LEU A 356 9.07 -15.75 -2.32
C LEU A 356 9.65 -14.45 -1.75
N ILE A 357 8.98 -13.85 -0.76
CA ILE A 357 9.48 -12.72 0.03
C ILE A 357 9.68 -13.20 1.46
N GLY A 358 10.92 -13.12 1.97
CA GLY A 358 11.25 -13.63 3.31
C GLY A 358 10.95 -15.13 3.49
N GLY A 359 11.03 -15.91 2.41
CA GLY A 359 10.71 -17.35 2.41
C GLY A 359 9.21 -17.68 2.41
N LYS A 360 8.33 -16.69 2.26
CA LYS A 360 6.87 -16.86 2.18
C LYS A 360 6.35 -16.50 0.79
N ALA A 361 5.22 -17.10 0.40
CA ALA A 361 4.56 -16.79 -0.86
C ALA A 361 4.23 -15.29 -0.96
N VAL A 362 4.44 -14.69 -2.13
CA VAL A 362 4.23 -13.27 -2.34
C VAL A 362 2.74 -12.90 -2.20
N TYR A 363 2.44 -11.90 -1.40
CA TYR A 363 1.17 -11.17 -1.50
C TYR A 363 1.38 -9.94 -2.40
N PHE A 364 0.59 -9.85 -3.47
CA PHE A 364 0.56 -8.69 -4.34
C PHE A 364 -0.86 -8.10 -4.39
N GLY A 365 -1.22 -7.40 -3.32
CA GLY A 365 -2.43 -6.59 -3.28
C GLY A 365 -2.27 -5.38 -4.21
N SER A 366 -1.24 -4.57 -4.01
CA SER A 366 -0.98 -3.37 -4.81
C SER A 366 -2.26 -2.51 -4.84
N TYR A 367 -2.84 -2.23 -6.00
CA TYR A 367 -4.08 -1.44 -6.06
C TYR A 367 -5.35 -2.20 -5.61
N ARG A 368 -5.25 -3.48 -5.25
CA ARG A 368 -6.32 -4.25 -4.59
C ARG A 368 -6.32 -4.10 -3.07
N GLU A 369 -5.72 -3.03 -2.58
CA GLU A 369 -5.67 -2.62 -1.19
C GLU A 369 -6.44 -1.30 -1.00
N VAL A 370 -6.60 -0.88 0.25
CA VAL A 370 -7.36 0.33 0.58
C VAL A 370 -6.40 1.48 0.89
N PHE A 371 -6.39 2.48 0.01
CA PHE A 371 -5.74 3.78 0.22
C PHE A 371 -6.81 4.78 0.66
N SER A 372 -6.53 5.60 1.68
CA SER A 372 -7.53 6.54 2.20
C SER A 372 -7.89 7.59 1.15
N ARG A 373 -6.93 8.02 0.32
CA ARG A 373 -7.15 8.94 -0.81
C ARG A 373 -8.08 8.33 -1.86
N ASP A 374 -7.76 7.17 -2.42
CA ASP A 374 -8.61 6.52 -3.42
C ASP A 374 -10.00 6.21 -2.85
N LEU A 375 -10.09 5.86 -1.56
CA LEU A 375 -11.36 5.63 -0.88
C LEU A 375 -12.16 6.92 -0.65
N TYR A 376 -11.50 8.07 -0.44
CA TYR A 376 -12.15 9.38 -0.43
C TYR A 376 -12.70 9.76 -1.82
N GLU A 377 -11.94 9.47 -2.87
CA GLU A 377 -12.38 9.71 -4.23
C GLU A 377 -13.58 8.81 -4.59
N ALA A 378 -13.54 7.52 -4.23
CA ALA A 378 -14.69 6.62 -4.33
C ALA A 378 -15.88 7.12 -3.48
N PHE A 379 -15.63 7.58 -2.25
CA PHE A 379 -16.64 8.13 -1.35
C PHE A 379 -17.40 9.30 -1.96
N THR A 380 -16.70 10.25 -2.57
CA THR A 380 -17.35 11.40 -3.20
C THR A 380 -18.17 10.97 -4.43
N GLY A 381 -17.73 9.93 -5.16
CA GLY A 381 -18.53 9.27 -6.19
C GLY A 381 -19.84 8.68 -5.64
N PHE A 382 -19.78 7.88 -4.57
CA PHE A 382 -20.98 7.33 -3.92
C PHE A 382 -21.89 8.41 -3.36
N LEU A 383 -21.32 9.40 -2.66
CA LEU A 383 -22.06 10.49 -2.03
C LEU A 383 -22.82 11.32 -3.08
N THR A 384 -22.16 11.67 -4.18
CA THR A 384 -22.77 12.47 -5.25
C THR A 384 -23.78 11.65 -6.06
N ALA A 385 -23.52 10.36 -6.30
CA ALA A 385 -24.46 9.43 -6.93
C ALA A 385 -25.68 9.10 -6.07
N GLY A 386 -25.65 9.37 -4.76
CA GLY A 386 -26.77 9.14 -3.84
C GLY A 386 -26.70 7.81 -3.08
N ASP A 387 -25.63 7.02 -3.23
CA ASP A 387 -25.35 5.84 -2.42
C ASP A 387 -24.72 6.24 -1.07
N VAL A 388 -25.51 6.95 -0.26
CA VAL A 388 -25.07 7.47 1.04
C VAL A 388 -24.75 6.33 2.03
N ALA A 389 -25.36 5.16 1.85
CA ALA A 389 -25.11 4.00 2.70
C ALA A 389 -23.68 3.47 2.53
N THR A 390 -23.24 3.27 1.28
CA THR A 390 -21.85 2.87 0.99
C THR A 390 -20.88 3.96 1.40
N ALA A 391 -21.18 5.23 1.09
CA ALA A 391 -20.34 6.38 1.51
C ALA A 391 -20.11 6.43 3.04
N ARG A 392 -21.14 6.15 3.85
CA ARG A 392 -20.96 6.07 5.31
C ARG A 392 -20.15 4.85 5.74
N ALA A 393 -20.28 3.73 5.04
CA ALA A 393 -19.52 2.52 5.34
C ALA A 393 -18.02 2.73 5.06
N THR A 394 -17.64 3.43 4.00
CA THR A 394 -16.22 3.73 3.70
C THR A 394 -15.60 4.66 4.74
N ALA A 395 -16.29 5.74 5.12
CA ALA A 395 -15.85 6.64 6.18
C ALA A 395 -15.67 5.92 7.53
N ARG A 396 -16.61 5.01 7.85
CA ARG A 396 -16.52 4.17 9.05
C ARG A 396 -15.35 3.20 8.98
N PHE A 397 -15.11 2.56 7.83
CA PHE A 397 -14.01 1.64 7.64
C PHE A 397 -12.66 2.31 7.95
N LEU A 398 -12.41 3.49 7.38
CA LEU A 398 -11.17 4.24 7.62
C LEU A 398 -10.98 4.55 9.10
N LEU A 399 -12.01 5.13 9.75
CA LEU A 399 -11.92 5.56 11.14
C LEU A 399 -11.85 4.39 12.15
N GLU A 400 -12.64 3.34 11.97
CA GLU A 400 -12.78 2.26 12.96
C GLU A 400 -11.86 1.04 12.70
N ARG A 401 -11.37 0.85 11.46
CA ARG A 401 -10.58 -0.33 11.08
C ARG A 401 -9.17 0.00 10.62
N GLN A 402 -9.00 1.09 9.86
CA GLN A 402 -7.71 1.45 9.27
C GLN A 402 -6.84 2.33 10.17
N GLN A 403 -7.49 3.23 10.93
CA GLN A 403 -6.80 4.19 11.78
C GLN A 403 -5.80 3.54 12.74
N LEU A 404 -4.59 4.10 12.79
CA LEU A 404 -3.55 3.71 13.74
C LEU A 404 -3.83 4.32 15.12
N PRO A 405 -3.25 3.77 16.21
CA PRO A 405 -3.54 4.22 17.58
C PRO A 405 -3.25 5.70 17.88
N ASP A 406 -2.35 6.34 17.12
CA ASP A 406 -1.99 7.76 17.22
C ASP A 406 -2.93 8.69 16.41
N GLY A 407 -3.94 8.13 15.75
CA GLY A 407 -4.97 8.85 14.99
C GLY A 407 -4.69 8.97 13.50
N ARG A 408 -3.48 8.67 13.02
CA ARG A 408 -3.17 8.76 11.58
C ARG A 408 -3.76 7.60 10.80
N MET A 409 -3.92 7.80 9.49
CA MET A 409 -4.11 6.68 8.56
C MET A 409 -2.73 6.20 8.09
N PRO A 410 -2.49 4.88 7.98
CA PRO A 410 -1.35 4.38 7.23
C PRO A 410 -1.49 4.73 5.75
N ARG A 411 -0.41 4.67 4.96
CA ARG A 411 -0.48 4.84 3.50
C ARG A 411 -1.55 3.94 2.86
N ASN A 412 -1.59 2.68 3.27
CA ASN A 412 -2.54 1.70 2.74
C ASN A 412 -2.75 0.55 3.73
N SER A 413 -3.88 -0.14 3.57
CA SER A 413 -4.21 -1.31 4.37
C SER A 413 -4.75 -2.47 3.53
N LEU A 414 -4.63 -3.66 4.10
CA LEU A 414 -5.40 -4.83 3.72
C LEU A 414 -6.92 -4.59 3.93
N LEU A 415 -7.75 -5.50 3.42
CA LEU A 415 -9.20 -5.36 3.45
C LEU A 415 -9.80 -5.43 4.87
N ASN A 416 -9.09 -6.01 5.83
CA ASN A 416 -9.49 -6.01 7.24
C ASN A 416 -9.13 -4.71 7.99
N GLY A 417 -8.47 -3.75 7.32
CA GLY A 417 -8.00 -2.48 7.88
C GLY A 417 -6.60 -2.54 8.48
N ARG A 418 -5.94 -3.71 8.51
CA ARG A 418 -4.57 -3.82 9.01
C ARG A 418 -3.55 -3.32 7.99
N LEU A 419 -2.44 -2.79 8.49
CA LEU A 419 -1.33 -2.29 7.69
C LEU A 419 -0.93 -3.29 6.59
N ALA A 420 -0.86 -2.81 5.35
CA ALA A 420 -0.36 -3.60 4.22
C ALA A 420 1.17 -3.78 4.35
N PRO A 421 1.74 -4.91 3.89
CA PRO A 421 3.17 -5.20 4.04
C PRO A 421 4.08 -4.27 3.24
N ASP A 422 3.57 -3.64 2.18
CA ASP A 422 4.28 -2.68 1.35
C ASP A 422 4.06 -1.22 1.80
N SER A 423 3.24 -1.01 2.85
CA SER A 423 2.95 0.33 3.37
C SER A 423 4.20 0.98 3.95
N GLY A 424 4.55 2.14 3.40
CA GLY A 424 5.66 2.97 3.87
C GLY A 424 5.36 4.46 3.70
N GLY A 425 5.92 5.28 4.59
CA GLY A 425 5.65 6.71 4.62
C GLY A 425 4.28 7.07 5.18
N ASP A 426 4.13 8.35 5.53
CA ASP A 426 2.88 8.93 6.02
C ASP A 426 2.33 9.93 5.01
N GLN A 427 1.01 10.13 4.99
CA GLN A 427 0.35 11.07 4.09
C GLN A 427 -0.73 11.84 4.85
N LEU A 428 -0.56 13.16 4.97
CA LEU A 428 -1.48 13.98 5.79
C LEU A 428 -2.86 14.16 5.13
N ASP A 429 -2.96 14.09 3.80
CA ASP A 429 -4.24 14.10 3.09
C ASP A 429 -5.06 12.85 3.42
N GLU A 430 -4.41 11.69 3.47
CA GLU A 430 -5.02 10.42 3.85
C GLU A 430 -5.57 10.43 5.28
N THR A 431 -4.94 11.18 6.20
CA THR A 431 -5.48 11.38 7.56
C THR A 431 -6.60 12.42 7.59
N ALA A 432 -6.58 13.41 6.68
CA ALA A 432 -7.58 14.48 6.64
C ALA A 432 -8.91 14.05 6.00
N TYR A 433 -8.87 13.22 4.96
CA TYR A 433 -10.09 12.84 4.23
C TYR A 433 -11.14 12.11 5.08
N PRO A 434 -10.81 11.13 5.94
CA PRO A 434 -11.80 10.44 6.79
C PRO A 434 -12.61 11.40 7.68
N ILE A 435 -11.99 12.49 8.15
CA ILE A 435 -12.66 13.54 8.92
C ILE A 435 -13.69 14.27 8.04
N LEU A 436 -13.29 14.67 6.84
CA LEU A 436 -14.17 15.33 5.88
C LEU A 436 -15.31 14.42 5.46
N MET A 437 -15.04 13.13 5.21
CA MET A 437 -16.03 12.11 4.86
C MET A 437 -17.07 11.94 5.97
N ALA A 438 -16.64 11.89 7.24
CA ALA A 438 -17.55 11.80 8.38
C ALA A 438 -18.51 13.01 8.43
N TYR A 439 -17.99 14.22 8.21
CA TYR A 439 -18.81 15.42 8.13
C TYR A 439 -19.80 15.39 6.96
N GLN A 440 -19.31 15.15 5.73
CA GLN A 440 -20.12 15.26 4.51
C GLN A 440 -21.20 14.19 4.40
N SER A 441 -20.93 12.98 4.89
CA SER A 441 -21.93 11.90 4.92
C SER A 441 -22.91 12.00 6.11
N GLY A 442 -22.63 12.88 7.07
CA GLY A 442 -23.37 12.97 8.33
C GLY A 442 -23.20 11.70 9.20
N LEU A 443 -22.04 11.06 9.15
CA LEU A 443 -21.71 9.93 10.01
C LEU A 443 -21.62 10.39 11.47
N THR A 444 -22.29 9.66 12.37
CA THR A 444 -22.33 9.94 13.80
C THR A 444 -21.66 8.83 14.61
N GLY A 445 -21.26 9.11 15.85
CA GLY A 445 -20.69 8.11 16.76
C GLY A 445 -19.20 7.84 16.58
N VAL A 446 -18.51 8.63 15.76
CA VAL A 446 -17.09 8.46 15.41
C VAL A 446 -16.20 9.60 15.93
N TRP A 447 -16.69 10.39 16.89
CA TRP A 447 -16.00 11.61 17.35
C TRP A 447 -14.60 11.33 17.91
N GLU A 448 -14.42 10.26 18.67
CA GLU A 448 -13.10 9.92 19.23
C GLU A 448 -12.06 9.68 18.12
N HIS A 449 -12.41 8.92 17.09
CA HIS A 449 -11.55 8.70 15.92
C HIS A 449 -11.27 9.99 15.15
N VAL A 450 -12.29 10.83 14.96
CA VAL A 450 -12.15 12.14 14.31
C VAL A 450 -11.23 13.06 15.11
N ARG A 451 -11.38 13.09 16.44
CA ARG A 451 -10.55 13.87 17.35
C ARG A 451 -9.09 13.43 17.23
N ASP A 452 -8.83 12.14 17.28
CA ASP A 452 -7.46 11.61 17.26
C ASP A 452 -6.79 11.92 15.92
N ALA A 453 -7.49 11.75 14.78
CA ALA A 453 -7.00 12.18 13.47
C ALA A 453 -6.76 13.69 13.37
N ALA A 454 -7.68 14.52 13.86
CA ALA A 454 -7.54 15.97 13.82
C ALA A 454 -6.41 16.47 14.74
N ASP A 455 -6.24 15.88 15.92
CA ASP A 455 -5.14 16.17 16.83
C ASP A 455 -3.79 15.78 16.20
N PHE A 456 -3.72 14.67 15.45
CA PHE A 456 -2.55 14.29 14.66
C PHE A 456 -2.20 15.33 13.58
N LEU A 457 -3.19 15.81 12.82
CA LEU A 457 -2.97 16.86 11.81
C LEU A 457 -2.47 18.17 12.43
N VAL A 458 -2.99 18.55 13.59
CA VAL A 458 -2.57 19.77 14.29
C VAL A 458 -1.10 19.70 14.72
N SER A 459 -0.62 18.54 15.19
CA SER A 459 0.76 18.41 15.64
C SER A 459 1.76 18.26 14.49
N HIS A 460 1.40 17.57 13.41
CA HIS A 460 2.32 17.21 12.32
C HIS A 460 2.28 18.15 11.11
N GLY A 461 1.15 18.82 10.85
CA GLY A 461 1.00 19.71 9.69
C GLY A 461 1.90 20.97 9.74
N PRO A 462 2.02 21.72 8.62
CA PRO A 462 1.40 21.45 7.32
C PRO A 462 2.20 20.47 6.43
N ALA A 463 3.42 20.10 6.83
CA ALA A 463 4.35 19.28 6.04
C ALA A 463 4.95 18.17 6.91
N PHE A 464 4.46 16.95 6.71
CA PHE A 464 4.95 15.71 7.32
C PHE A 464 4.62 14.56 6.37
N GLY A 465 5.51 13.57 6.27
CA GLY A 465 5.33 12.49 5.30
C GLY A 465 5.50 12.95 3.85
N VAL A 466 4.81 12.30 2.91
CA VAL A 466 4.87 12.55 1.46
C VAL A 466 3.53 13.08 0.93
N GLU A 467 3.53 13.68 -0.27
CA GLU A 467 2.30 14.14 -0.93
C GLU A 467 1.55 13.01 -1.66
N ARG A 468 0.45 13.35 -2.36
CA ARG A 468 -0.51 12.41 -2.95
C ARG A 468 0.06 11.41 -3.96
N TRP A 469 1.26 11.67 -4.49
CA TRP A 469 1.96 10.75 -5.38
C TRP A 469 2.93 9.83 -4.66
N GLU A 470 2.96 9.91 -3.33
CA GLU A 470 3.64 8.99 -2.42
C GLU A 470 5.17 9.02 -2.51
N GLU A 471 5.73 10.12 -3.01
CA GLU A 471 7.14 10.18 -3.40
C GLU A 471 7.93 11.23 -2.62
N GLN A 472 7.34 12.40 -2.37
CA GLN A 472 8.12 13.58 -1.96
C GLN A 472 7.55 14.27 -0.72
N SER A 473 8.43 14.55 0.25
CA SER A 473 8.09 15.36 1.43
C SER A 473 8.19 16.86 1.18
N GLY A 474 7.31 17.64 1.79
CA GLY A 474 7.37 19.10 1.80
C GLY A 474 6.00 19.76 1.92
N HIS A 475 5.94 21.05 1.62
CA HIS A 475 4.71 21.83 1.60
C HIS A 475 4.02 21.67 0.24
N SER A 476 3.14 20.68 0.14
CA SER A 476 2.32 20.44 -1.06
C SER A 476 1.00 21.20 -0.98
N PRO A 477 0.62 22.01 -1.99
CA PRO A 477 -0.67 22.69 -2.00
C PRO A 477 -1.85 21.70 -2.02
N SER A 478 -1.67 20.51 -2.63
CA SER A 478 -2.69 19.44 -2.62
C SER A 478 -2.92 18.90 -1.20
N THR A 479 -1.85 18.47 -0.53
CA THR A 479 -1.95 17.88 0.81
C THR A 479 -2.41 18.91 1.86
N ILE A 480 -1.97 20.16 1.73
CA ILE A 480 -2.41 21.26 2.60
C ILE A 480 -3.90 21.57 2.38
N ALA A 481 -4.41 21.48 1.15
CA ALA A 481 -5.83 21.68 0.87
C ALA A 481 -6.69 20.64 1.61
N ALA A 482 -6.31 19.36 1.57
CA ALA A 482 -7.00 18.30 2.30
C ALA A 482 -6.99 18.55 3.81
N GLN A 483 -5.83 18.93 4.39
CA GLN A 483 -5.70 19.27 5.81
C GLN A 483 -6.61 20.42 6.23
N ILE A 484 -6.67 21.51 5.45
CA ILE A 484 -7.55 22.65 5.73
C ILE A 484 -9.01 22.19 5.74
N ALA A 485 -9.45 21.43 4.73
CA ALA A 485 -10.82 20.95 4.63
C ALA A 485 -11.18 19.99 5.78
N GLY A 486 -10.29 19.05 6.11
CA GLY A 486 -10.42 18.13 7.23
C GLY A 486 -10.51 18.84 8.57
N LEU A 487 -9.65 19.82 8.84
CA LEU A 487 -9.65 20.57 10.11
C LEU A 487 -10.86 21.51 10.27
N VAL A 488 -11.37 22.10 9.18
CA VAL A 488 -12.64 22.83 9.24
C VAL A 488 -13.79 21.90 9.56
N ALA A 489 -13.86 20.72 8.92
CA ALA A 489 -14.85 19.70 9.22
C ALA A 489 -14.72 19.19 10.67
N ALA A 490 -13.49 18.98 11.15
CA ALA A 490 -13.20 18.62 12.54
C ALA A 490 -13.76 19.66 13.52
N GLY A 491 -13.60 20.96 13.22
CA GLY A 491 -14.13 22.04 14.04
C GLY A 491 -15.66 22.00 14.18
N GLU A 492 -16.38 21.68 13.10
CA GLU A 492 -17.83 21.50 13.16
C GLU A 492 -18.24 20.24 13.95
N LEU A 493 -17.51 19.15 13.79
CA LEU A 493 -17.78 17.91 14.52
C LEU A 493 -17.47 18.07 16.01
N ALA A 494 -16.43 18.83 16.36
CA ALA A 494 -16.09 19.21 17.73
C ALA A 494 -17.20 20.02 18.40
N ASP A 495 -17.79 20.99 17.69
CA ASP A 495 -18.93 21.75 18.20
C ASP A 495 -20.14 20.85 18.48
N ARG A 496 -20.45 19.91 17.57
CA ARG A 496 -21.53 18.93 17.76
C ARG A 496 -21.26 17.99 18.94
N ALA A 497 -19.99 17.69 19.22
CA ALA A 497 -19.56 16.89 20.36
C ALA A 497 -19.41 17.69 21.67
N GLY A 498 -19.54 19.02 21.63
CA GLY A 498 -19.39 19.90 22.79
C GLY A 498 -17.95 20.28 23.15
N ASP A 499 -16.94 19.90 22.35
CA ASP A 499 -15.53 20.26 22.57
C ASP A 499 -15.19 21.60 21.92
N GLN A 500 -15.64 22.67 22.58
CA GLN A 500 -15.44 24.04 22.11
C GLN A 500 -13.95 24.47 22.05
N GLY A 501 -13.08 23.85 22.85
CA GLY A 501 -11.65 24.13 22.86
C GLY A 501 -10.99 23.64 21.58
N ARG A 502 -11.21 22.36 21.25
CA ARG A 502 -10.76 21.78 19.99
C ARG A 502 -11.41 22.43 18.77
N ALA A 503 -12.69 22.77 18.86
CA ALA A 503 -13.40 23.44 17.77
C ALA A 503 -12.73 24.75 17.34
N ARG A 504 -12.19 25.52 18.30
CA ARG A 504 -11.42 26.74 18.03
C ARG A 504 -10.00 26.44 17.56
N LEU A 505 -9.33 25.49 18.21
CA LEU A 505 -7.98 25.05 17.85
C LEU A 505 -7.91 24.59 16.38
N TYR A 506 -8.78 23.66 15.97
CA TYR A 506 -8.79 23.11 14.61
C TYR A 506 -9.05 24.18 13.56
N ARG A 507 -10.02 25.07 13.79
CA ARG A 507 -10.30 26.18 12.88
C ARG A 507 -9.15 27.19 12.82
N ALA A 508 -8.49 27.49 13.94
CA ALA A 508 -7.35 28.40 13.96
C ALA A 508 -6.13 27.82 13.22
N THR A 509 -5.87 26.51 13.35
CA THR A 509 -4.85 25.81 12.57
C THR A 509 -5.19 25.81 11.08
N ALA A 510 -6.43 25.47 10.72
CA ALA A 510 -6.90 25.51 9.32
C ALA A 510 -6.77 26.92 8.72
N ASP A 511 -7.15 27.96 9.46
CA ASP A 511 -7.03 29.34 9.01
C ASP A 511 -5.56 29.78 8.86
N HIS A 512 -4.66 29.32 9.73
CA HIS A 512 -3.24 29.58 9.58
C HIS A 512 -2.70 28.93 8.29
N PHE A 513 -3.04 27.67 8.03
CA PHE A 513 -2.64 26.99 6.80
C PHE A 513 -3.22 27.69 5.56
N ALA A 514 -4.51 28.02 5.58
CA ALA A 514 -5.20 28.69 4.48
C ALA A 514 -4.60 30.08 4.15
N ARG A 515 -4.19 30.86 5.17
CA ARG A 515 -3.51 32.14 4.97
C ARG A 515 -2.07 32.00 4.46
N SER A 516 -1.42 30.87 4.74
CA SER A 516 0.02 30.70 4.52
C SER A 516 0.35 29.87 3.28
N VAL A 517 -0.58 29.05 2.79
CA VAL A 517 -0.35 28.09 1.70
C VAL A 517 0.31 28.72 0.47
N LYS A 518 -0.12 29.92 0.06
CA LYS A 518 0.50 30.62 -1.07
C LYS A 518 1.95 31.02 -0.79
N GLY A 519 2.25 31.50 0.42
CA GLY A 519 3.61 31.84 0.82
C GLY A 519 4.54 30.63 0.84
N TRP A 520 3.99 29.42 1.04
CA TRP A 520 4.76 28.18 1.04
C TRP A 520 4.90 27.53 -0.35
N THR A 521 4.02 27.85 -1.30
CA THR A 521 3.84 27.04 -2.53
C THR A 521 3.83 27.83 -3.84
N VAL A 522 3.70 29.16 -3.80
CA VAL A 522 3.75 30.02 -5.00
C VAL A 522 5.15 30.62 -5.13
N THR A 523 5.89 30.21 -6.16
CA THR A 523 7.19 30.83 -6.47
C THR A 523 6.99 32.18 -7.15
N THR A 524 7.94 33.09 -6.93
CA THR A 524 8.08 34.36 -7.65
C THR A 524 9.39 34.48 -8.44
N THR A 525 10.26 33.49 -8.31
CA THR A 525 11.58 33.43 -8.94
C THR A 525 11.74 32.28 -9.93
N GLY A 526 10.73 31.41 -10.03
CA GLY A 526 10.71 30.30 -10.97
C GLY A 526 10.59 30.76 -12.44
N PRO A 527 11.07 29.95 -13.40
CA PRO A 527 11.29 30.39 -14.79
C PRO A 527 10.02 30.51 -15.65
N TYR A 528 8.86 30.00 -15.22
CA TYR A 528 7.74 29.78 -16.15
C TYR A 528 6.74 30.93 -16.27
N ALA A 529 6.56 31.70 -15.20
CA ALA A 529 5.70 32.86 -15.12
C ALA A 529 6.11 33.72 -13.90
N PRO A 530 5.68 34.99 -13.80
CA PRO A 530 6.01 35.84 -12.66
C PRO A 530 5.59 35.26 -11.30
N ARG A 531 4.50 34.49 -11.28
CA ARG A 531 3.96 33.79 -10.11
C ARG A 531 3.25 32.52 -10.55
N TYR A 532 3.53 31.39 -9.91
CA TYR A 532 2.80 30.14 -10.12
C TYR A 532 3.02 29.15 -8.97
N PHE A 533 2.10 28.20 -8.80
CA PHE A 533 2.23 27.10 -7.84
C PHE A 533 3.27 26.07 -8.30
N LEU A 534 4.12 25.63 -7.36
CA LEU A 534 5.01 24.47 -7.53
C LEU A 534 4.27 23.16 -7.21
N ARG A 535 4.87 22.01 -7.54
CA ARG A 535 4.44 20.71 -6.97
C ARG A 535 4.47 20.75 -5.44
N LEU A 536 5.60 21.17 -4.88
CA LEU A 536 5.80 21.42 -3.46
C LEU A 536 7.09 22.25 -3.25
N SER A 537 7.24 22.83 -2.07
CA SER A 537 8.54 23.34 -1.60
C SER A 537 9.07 22.49 -0.45
N ARG A 538 10.39 22.31 -0.36
CA ARG A 538 10.97 21.45 0.69
C ARG A 538 10.83 22.02 2.10
N ALA A 539 11.13 23.31 2.26
CA ALA A 539 11.19 23.97 3.56
C ALA A 539 10.12 25.05 3.76
N GLY A 540 9.10 25.12 2.90
CA GLY A 540 8.10 26.19 2.96
C GLY A 540 8.59 27.52 2.37
N ASP A 541 9.74 27.51 1.70
CA ASP A 541 10.23 28.62 0.89
C ASP A 541 10.18 28.19 -0.59
N PRO A 542 9.19 28.65 -1.38
CA PRO A 542 9.07 28.27 -2.77
C PRO A 542 10.11 28.95 -3.68
N ASP A 543 10.85 29.95 -3.21
CA ASP A 543 11.88 30.66 -3.98
C ASP A 543 13.30 30.17 -3.70
N ALA A 544 13.47 29.30 -2.72
CA ALA A 544 14.74 28.66 -2.42
C ALA A 544 15.26 27.84 -3.61
N ALA A 545 16.57 27.96 -3.87
CA ALA A 545 17.29 27.15 -4.84
C ALA A 545 17.59 25.76 -4.24
N VAL A 546 16.57 24.93 -4.13
CA VAL A 546 16.66 23.55 -3.63
C VAL A 546 16.33 22.59 -4.76
N SER A 547 17.17 21.58 -4.97
CA SER A 547 16.92 20.54 -5.96
C SER A 547 16.60 19.21 -5.30
N TYR A 548 15.81 18.38 -5.98
CA TYR A 548 15.51 17.02 -5.54
C TYR A 548 15.26 16.07 -6.70
N ASN A 549 15.53 14.77 -6.46
CA ASN A 549 15.26 13.72 -7.44
C ASN A 549 13.76 13.46 -7.54
N LEU A 550 13.24 13.38 -8.77
CA LEU A 550 11.82 13.18 -9.06
C LEU A 550 11.33 11.73 -8.84
N GLY A 551 12.22 10.78 -8.56
CA GLY A 551 11.91 9.37 -8.38
C GLY A 551 11.77 8.60 -9.69
N ASN A 552 11.62 7.29 -9.61
CA ASN A 552 11.22 6.41 -10.74
C ASN A 552 12.14 6.48 -11.98
N GLY A 553 13.43 6.77 -11.80
CA GLY A 553 14.39 6.96 -12.89
C GLY A 553 14.41 8.37 -13.48
N GLY A 554 13.60 9.29 -12.94
CA GLY A 554 13.58 10.70 -13.31
C GLY A 554 14.79 11.49 -12.78
N PRO A 555 15.03 12.69 -13.33
CA PRO A 555 16.19 13.50 -12.99
C PRO A 555 16.08 14.18 -11.61
N THR A 556 17.17 14.82 -11.21
CA THR A 556 17.18 15.80 -10.12
C THR A 556 16.90 17.18 -10.67
N GLU A 557 15.85 17.82 -10.19
CA GLU A 557 15.39 19.13 -10.67
C GLU A 557 15.33 20.16 -9.54
N ASP A 558 15.52 21.44 -9.89
CA ASP A 558 15.23 22.57 -8.99
C ASP A 558 13.73 22.62 -8.69
N GLN A 559 13.33 22.73 -7.42
CA GLN A 559 11.92 22.73 -7.02
C GLN A 559 11.09 23.78 -7.76
N ARG A 560 11.70 24.92 -8.16
CA ARG A 560 11.03 26.01 -8.87
C ARG A 560 10.66 25.62 -10.30
N ARG A 561 11.28 24.57 -10.84
CA ARG A 561 11.01 24.01 -12.17
C ARG A 561 10.01 22.86 -12.15
N VAL A 562 9.60 22.36 -10.99
CA VAL A 562 8.70 21.19 -10.88
C VAL A 562 7.25 21.65 -10.71
N VAL A 563 6.42 21.36 -11.71
CA VAL A 563 5.01 21.78 -11.80
C VAL A 563 4.11 20.57 -11.56
N ASP A 564 3.01 20.77 -10.84
CA ASP A 564 1.91 19.81 -10.63
C ASP A 564 0.60 20.61 -10.59
N ALA A 565 -0.52 20.00 -11.03
CA ALA A 565 -1.84 20.64 -11.00
C ALA A 565 -2.55 20.55 -9.63
N GLY A 566 -1.93 19.97 -8.60
CA GLY A 566 -2.52 19.67 -7.30
C GLY A 566 -2.96 20.89 -6.50
N PHE A 567 -2.54 22.10 -6.88
CA PHE A 567 -3.11 23.34 -6.34
C PHE A 567 -4.60 23.52 -6.67
N LEU A 568 -5.13 22.81 -7.68
CA LEU A 568 -6.55 22.81 -8.02
C LEU A 568 -7.42 22.33 -6.85
N GLU A 569 -6.89 21.48 -5.97
CA GLU A 569 -7.57 21.04 -4.75
C GLU A 569 -7.96 22.21 -3.84
N LEU A 570 -7.20 23.32 -3.85
CA LEU A 570 -7.54 24.53 -3.09
C LEU A 570 -8.88 25.13 -3.56
N THR A 571 -9.14 25.10 -4.87
CA THR A 571 -10.43 25.54 -5.42
C THR A 571 -11.49 24.44 -5.35
N ARG A 572 -11.12 23.17 -5.59
CA ARG A 572 -12.02 22.01 -5.53
C ARG A 572 -12.67 21.89 -4.14
N LEU A 573 -11.86 22.04 -3.09
CA LEU A 573 -12.29 21.98 -1.69
C LEU A 573 -12.83 23.32 -1.15
N GLY A 574 -12.88 24.38 -1.96
CA GLY A 574 -13.52 25.66 -1.61
C GLY A 574 -12.70 26.56 -0.67
N ILE A 575 -11.37 26.39 -0.65
CA ILE A 575 -10.44 27.18 0.16
C ILE A 575 -10.09 28.49 -0.54
N LEU A 576 -9.79 28.41 -1.85
CA LEU A 576 -9.60 29.57 -2.70
C LEU A 576 -10.81 29.76 -3.63
N PRO A 577 -11.13 31.01 -4.02
CA PRO A 577 -12.13 31.26 -5.05
C PRO A 577 -11.63 30.75 -6.42
N ALA A 578 -12.56 30.41 -7.30
CA ALA A 578 -12.25 29.85 -8.62
C ALA A 578 -11.46 30.80 -9.53
N ASP A 579 -11.60 32.11 -9.31
CA ASP A 579 -10.93 33.19 -10.03
C ASP A 579 -9.70 33.73 -9.28
N ASP A 580 -9.16 32.97 -8.33
CA ASP A 580 -7.93 33.33 -7.63
C ASP A 580 -6.78 33.60 -8.65
N PRO A 581 -6.09 34.75 -8.57
CA PRO A 581 -5.14 35.16 -9.60
C PRO A 581 -3.92 34.25 -9.70
N ASP A 582 -3.45 33.65 -8.60
CA ASP A 582 -2.30 32.74 -8.65
C ASP A 582 -2.71 31.38 -9.22
N VAL A 583 -3.94 30.93 -8.94
CA VAL A 583 -4.52 29.73 -9.59
C VAL A 583 -4.60 29.94 -11.10
N LEU A 584 -5.22 31.05 -11.54
CA LEU A 584 -5.36 31.36 -12.96
C LEU A 584 -4.01 31.55 -13.67
N ALA A 585 -3.02 32.16 -13.00
CA ALA A 585 -1.67 32.29 -13.54
C ALA A 585 -0.92 30.95 -13.68
N SER A 586 -1.28 29.96 -12.87
CA SER A 586 -0.65 28.64 -12.87
C SER A 586 -1.21 27.71 -13.95
N LEU A 587 -2.45 27.90 -14.41
CA LEU A 587 -3.06 27.03 -15.43
C LEU A 587 -2.27 26.98 -16.74
N PRO A 588 -1.87 28.11 -17.36
CA PRO A 588 -1.07 28.07 -18.59
C PRO A 588 0.32 27.48 -18.37
N VAL A 589 0.86 27.54 -17.15
CA VAL A 589 2.13 26.89 -16.80
C VAL A 589 1.95 25.38 -16.80
N VAL A 590 0.93 24.86 -16.12
CA VAL A 590 0.54 23.44 -16.14
C VAL A 590 0.32 22.95 -17.58
N ASP A 591 -0.52 23.65 -18.33
CA ASP A 591 -0.90 23.27 -19.69
C ASP A 591 0.31 23.22 -20.64
N ARG A 592 1.29 24.11 -20.46
CA ARG A 592 2.52 24.15 -21.26
C ARG A 592 3.55 23.08 -20.83
N VAL A 593 3.75 22.91 -19.53
CA VAL A 593 4.86 22.10 -19.00
C VAL A 593 4.48 20.61 -19.03
N ILE A 594 3.33 20.26 -18.45
CA ILE A 594 2.91 18.87 -18.24
C ILE A 594 1.68 18.48 -19.06
N GLY A 595 1.12 19.38 -19.87
CA GLY A 595 0.02 19.07 -20.79
C GLY A 595 0.51 18.48 -22.11
N ARG A 596 -0.25 17.53 -22.68
CA ARG A 596 -0.02 16.94 -24.00
C ARG A 596 -1.34 16.77 -24.74
N ALA A 597 -1.29 16.95 -26.07
CA ALA A 597 -2.41 16.62 -26.95
C ALA A 597 -2.20 15.21 -27.50
N THR A 598 -3.27 14.41 -27.52
CA THR A 598 -3.29 13.06 -28.09
C THR A 598 -4.35 12.94 -29.17
N ALA A 599 -4.37 11.84 -29.90
CA ALA A 599 -5.47 11.50 -30.82
C ALA A 599 -6.86 11.42 -30.13
N SER A 600 -6.89 11.23 -28.81
CA SER A 600 -8.12 11.14 -27.99
C SER A 600 -8.47 12.44 -27.26
N GLY A 601 -7.68 13.51 -27.42
CA GLY A 601 -7.86 14.79 -26.71
C GLY A 601 -6.70 15.11 -25.77
N PRO A 602 -6.77 16.23 -25.04
CA PRO A 602 -5.69 16.63 -24.13
C PRO A 602 -5.64 15.75 -22.87
N GLY A 603 -4.45 15.56 -22.33
CA GLY A 603 -4.18 14.95 -21.03
C GLY A 603 -2.96 15.58 -20.36
N TRP A 604 -2.74 15.26 -19.08
CA TRP A 604 -1.64 15.82 -18.29
C TRP A 604 -0.89 14.72 -17.55
N TYR A 605 0.43 14.84 -17.47
CA TYR A 605 1.25 14.07 -16.51
C TYR A 605 0.96 14.52 -15.08
N ARG A 606 1.37 13.71 -14.09
CA ARG A 606 1.27 14.06 -12.67
C ARG A 606 2.04 15.34 -12.35
N TYR A 607 3.33 15.35 -12.72
CA TYR A 607 4.24 16.45 -12.51
C TYR A 607 5.42 16.39 -13.50
N GLY A 608 6.21 17.47 -13.57
CA GLY A 608 7.40 17.51 -14.43
C GLY A 608 8.03 18.90 -14.55
N SER A 609 9.03 19.01 -15.41
CA SER A 609 9.67 20.27 -15.81
C SER A 609 9.44 20.55 -17.31
N ASP A 610 9.87 21.70 -17.81
CA ASP A 610 9.77 22.00 -19.25
C ASP A 610 10.80 21.26 -20.11
N THR A 611 11.65 20.43 -19.51
CA THR A 611 12.55 19.53 -20.23
C THR A 611 11.76 18.29 -20.70
N PRO A 612 11.64 18.04 -22.01
CA PRO A 612 10.88 16.88 -22.51
C PRO A 612 11.41 15.54 -21.97
N GLY A 613 10.50 14.65 -21.58
CA GLY A 613 10.78 13.32 -21.05
C GLY A 613 11.26 13.33 -19.59
N THR A 614 11.32 14.50 -18.95
CA THR A 614 11.61 14.62 -17.50
C THR A 614 10.36 14.70 -16.66
N GLU A 615 9.20 14.59 -17.29
CA GLU A 615 7.96 14.30 -16.60
C GLU A 615 8.11 12.99 -15.81
N ASP A 616 7.27 12.85 -14.80
CA ASP A 616 7.03 11.62 -14.02
C ASP A 616 7.63 10.33 -14.62
N GLY A 617 8.41 9.54 -13.86
CA GLY A 617 8.98 8.25 -14.32
C GLY A 617 8.14 6.99 -14.02
N TYR A 618 6.96 7.14 -13.42
CA TYR A 618 6.07 6.02 -13.06
C TYR A 618 5.20 5.59 -14.25
N GLY A 619 5.75 4.84 -15.18
CA GLY A 619 4.98 4.31 -16.30
C GLY A 619 5.76 3.34 -17.20
N ASP A 620 5.10 2.84 -18.24
CA ASP A 620 5.73 1.96 -19.22
C ASP A 620 6.88 2.70 -19.90
N CYS A 621 7.96 1.99 -20.22
CA CYS A 621 9.15 2.66 -20.73
C CYS A 621 8.93 3.32 -22.10
N HIS A 622 9.47 4.53 -22.27
CA HIS A 622 9.65 5.16 -23.57
C HIS A 622 11.12 5.59 -23.72
N GLU A 623 11.93 4.82 -24.45
CA GLU A 623 13.39 5.05 -24.55
C GLU A 623 13.84 6.44 -25.01
N PRO A 624 13.06 7.20 -25.82
CA PRO A 624 13.39 8.60 -26.09
C PRO A 624 13.43 9.51 -24.87
N ASP A 625 12.79 9.13 -23.77
CA ASP A 625 12.86 9.89 -22.52
C ASP A 625 14.24 9.72 -21.85
N PRO A 626 14.75 10.76 -21.16
CA PRO A 626 16.04 10.77 -20.48
C PRO A 626 16.06 9.91 -19.19
N THR A 627 15.49 8.72 -19.22
CA THR A 627 15.54 7.72 -18.15
C THR A 627 16.43 6.55 -18.56
N SER A 628 16.78 5.69 -17.60
CA SER A 628 17.56 4.47 -17.88
C SER A 628 16.69 3.28 -18.30
N CYS A 629 15.39 3.49 -18.55
CA CYS A 629 14.49 2.40 -18.91
C CYS A 629 14.74 1.95 -20.36
N ALA A 630 14.67 0.64 -20.59
CA ALA A 630 14.66 0.04 -21.93
C ALA A 630 14.18 -1.43 -21.82
N PRO A 631 13.60 -2.02 -22.88
CA PRO A 631 13.18 -1.38 -24.14
C PRO A 631 11.85 -0.61 -24.00
N SER A 632 11.47 0.16 -25.03
CA SER A 632 10.16 0.83 -25.07
C SER A 632 9.00 -0.17 -24.91
N GLY A 633 8.01 0.21 -24.10
CA GLY A 633 6.88 -0.62 -23.70
C GLY A 633 7.17 -1.63 -22.60
N ARG A 634 8.39 -1.65 -22.05
CA ARG A 634 8.71 -2.44 -20.85
C ARG A 634 7.88 -1.95 -19.65
N PRO A 635 7.23 -2.85 -18.91
CA PRO A 635 6.53 -2.52 -17.67
C PRO A 635 7.45 -1.89 -16.60
N TRP A 636 6.92 -0.91 -15.86
CA TRP A 636 7.65 -0.20 -14.80
C TRP A 636 8.25 -1.10 -13.67
N PRO A 637 7.51 -2.06 -13.07
CA PRO A 637 7.98 -2.74 -11.85
C PRO A 637 9.20 -3.64 -12.07
N SER A 638 9.53 -3.97 -13.32
CA SER A 638 10.69 -4.79 -13.66
C SER A 638 12.04 -4.10 -13.36
N GLY A 639 12.04 -2.77 -13.19
CA GLY A 639 13.24 -2.02 -12.82
C GLY A 639 13.00 -0.82 -11.91
N ASN A 640 11.76 -0.54 -11.51
CA ASN A 640 11.35 0.68 -10.81
C ASN A 640 11.81 1.97 -11.52
N THR A 641 11.97 1.88 -12.84
CA THR A 641 12.34 2.98 -13.74
C THR A 641 11.53 2.88 -15.02
N GLY A 642 10.97 4.01 -15.45
CA GLY A 642 10.11 4.06 -16.62
C GLY A 642 9.85 5.48 -17.09
N SER A 643 8.80 5.62 -17.90
CA SER A 643 8.28 6.90 -18.40
C SER A 643 6.84 6.99 -17.96
N GLY A 644 6.51 7.89 -17.05
CA GLY A 644 5.14 8.17 -16.66
C GLY A 644 4.36 8.74 -17.84
N HIS A 645 3.05 8.48 -17.85
CA HIS A 645 2.17 8.88 -18.94
C HIS A 645 1.04 9.81 -18.47
N LEU A 646 0.12 10.15 -19.37
CA LEU A 646 -0.98 11.07 -19.05
C LEU A 646 -2.01 10.39 -18.15
N TRP A 647 -2.49 11.10 -17.12
CA TRP A 647 -3.51 10.59 -16.20
C TRP A 647 -4.89 11.14 -16.58
N PRO A 648 -5.84 10.33 -17.08
CA PRO A 648 -7.17 10.83 -17.46
C PRO A 648 -7.91 11.50 -16.30
N VAL A 649 -7.68 11.06 -15.06
CA VAL A 649 -8.28 11.70 -13.87
C VAL A 649 -7.92 13.19 -13.76
N LEU A 650 -6.72 13.59 -14.19
CA LEU A 650 -6.27 15.00 -14.14
C LEU A 650 -6.98 15.87 -15.20
N ALA A 651 -7.37 15.29 -16.34
CA ALA A 651 -8.30 15.96 -17.25
C ALA A 651 -9.66 16.21 -16.57
N GLY A 652 -10.11 15.28 -15.72
CA GLY A 652 -11.29 15.44 -14.89
C GLY A 652 -11.16 16.54 -13.82
N GLU A 653 -10.02 16.61 -13.12
CA GLU A 653 -9.74 17.71 -12.16
C GLU A 653 -9.71 19.08 -12.86
N ARG A 654 -9.08 19.14 -14.04
CA ARG A 654 -9.07 20.35 -14.90
C ARG A 654 -10.47 20.71 -15.38
N ALA A 655 -11.32 19.73 -15.67
CA ALA A 655 -12.71 19.94 -16.07
C ALA A 655 -13.55 20.55 -14.94
N GLU A 656 -13.34 20.12 -13.69
CA GLU A 656 -13.98 20.74 -12.53
C GLU A 656 -13.56 22.20 -12.34
N GLN A 657 -12.29 22.52 -12.53
CA GLN A 657 -11.84 23.92 -12.55
C GLN A 657 -12.54 24.72 -13.66
N ALA A 658 -12.71 24.14 -14.85
CA ALA A 658 -13.40 24.80 -15.96
C ALA A 658 -14.88 25.07 -15.60
N LEU A 659 -15.57 24.11 -14.95
CA LEU A 659 -16.93 24.33 -14.42
C LEU A 659 -16.97 25.49 -13.43
N GLN A 660 -16.00 25.56 -12.51
CA GLN A 660 -15.92 26.62 -11.50
C GLN A 660 -15.72 28.02 -12.10
N THR A 661 -15.03 28.10 -13.24
CA THR A 661 -14.80 29.35 -13.99
C THR A 661 -15.84 29.61 -15.08
N ARG A 662 -16.94 28.83 -15.09
CA ARG A 662 -18.08 28.94 -16.02
C ARG A 662 -17.74 28.65 -17.48
N ASP A 663 -16.83 27.70 -17.69
CA ASP A 663 -16.50 27.14 -18.99
C ASP A 663 -16.97 25.66 -19.11
N PRO A 664 -18.28 25.44 -19.28
CA PRO A 664 -18.82 24.08 -19.45
C PRO A 664 -18.41 23.42 -20.77
N GLY A 665 -17.94 24.21 -21.76
CA GLY A 665 -17.46 23.68 -23.04
C GLY A 665 -16.18 22.88 -22.85
N THR A 666 -15.18 23.49 -22.22
CA THR A 666 -13.93 22.80 -21.86
C THR A 666 -14.20 21.61 -20.94
N ALA A 667 -15.08 21.74 -19.94
CA ALA A 667 -15.42 20.61 -19.07
C ALA A 667 -16.01 19.41 -19.83
N ALA A 668 -16.87 19.66 -20.82
CA ALA A 668 -17.45 18.60 -21.65
C ALA A 668 -16.43 17.98 -22.62
N GLU A 669 -15.52 18.77 -23.19
CA GLU A 669 -14.42 18.28 -24.03
C GLU A 669 -13.47 17.37 -23.24
N LEU A 670 -13.13 17.75 -22.00
CA LEU A 670 -12.26 16.96 -21.14
C LEU A 670 -12.93 15.66 -20.67
N LEU A 671 -14.22 15.67 -20.36
CA LEU A 671 -14.96 14.44 -20.11
C LEU A 671 -14.98 13.52 -21.34
N ALA A 672 -15.09 14.09 -22.54
CA ALA A 672 -15.02 13.32 -23.78
C ALA A 672 -13.62 12.71 -23.99
N ALA A 673 -12.56 13.45 -23.67
CA ALA A 673 -11.18 12.97 -23.71
C ALA A 673 -10.94 11.80 -22.74
N MET A 674 -11.39 11.92 -21.48
CA MET A 674 -11.36 10.82 -20.50
C MET A 674 -12.01 9.56 -21.05
N ARG A 675 -13.20 9.70 -21.66
CA ARG A 675 -13.92 8.57 -22.27
C ARG A 675 -13.17 7.96 -23.46
N ALA A 676 -12.53 8.79 -24.28
CA ALA A 676 -11.79 8.33 -25.46
C ALA A 676 -10.49 7.59 -25.09
N MET A 677 -9.88 7.94 -23.94
CA MET A 677 -8.72 7.25 -23.38
C MET A 677 -9.04 5.93 -22.66
N ALA A 678 -10.33 5.59 -22.50
CA ALA A 678 -10.76 4.41 -21.77
C ALA A 678 -10.29 3.09 -22.42
N SER A 679 -10.04 2.08 -21.58
CA SER A 679 -9.87 0.71 -22.06
C SER A 679 -11.21 -0.01 -22.27
N GLY A 680 -11.20 -0.98 -23.18
CA GLY A 680 -12.31 -1.88 -23.43
C GLY A 680 -13.64 -1.19 -23.67
N THR A 681 -14.59 -1.35 -22.75
CA THR A 681 -15.97 -0.85 -22.87
C THR A 681 -16.23 0.52 -22.24
N GLY A 682 -15.19 1.17 -21.72
CA GLY A 682 -15.30 2.46 -21.01
C GLY A 682 -14.66 2.44 -19.62
N LEU A 683 -13.70 1.55 -19.38
CA LEU A 683 -12.94 1.50 -18.14
C LEU A 683 -11.87 2.60 -18.18
N ILE A 684 -12.01 3.63 -17.34
CA ILE A 684 -11.05 4.74 -17.34
C ILE A 684 -9.75 4.27 -16.69
N PRO A 685 -8.61 4.29 -17.42
CA PRO A 685 -7.34 3.83 -16.86
C PRO A 685 -6.76 4.89 -15.92
N GLU A 686 -5.79 4.46 -15.13
CA GLU A 686 -4.88 5.36 -14.42
C GLU A 686 -4.04 6.17 -15.42
N GLN A 687 -3.48 5.52 -16.44
CA GLN A 687 -2.62 6.16 -17.44
C GLN A 687 -3.06 5.92 -18.89
N ALA A 688 -2.80 6.90 -19.74
CA ALA A 688 -3.02 6.89 -21.18
C ALA A 688 -1.73 7.27 -21.93
N TRP A 689 -1.42 6.52 -22.97
CA TRP A 689 -0.23 6.63 -23.80
C TRP A 689 -0.34 7.81 -24.77
N GLU A 690 0.65 8.68 -24.77
CA GLU A 690 0.73 9.91 -25.57
C GLU A 690 1.76 9.85 -26.70
N ASN A 691 2.62 8.83 -26.66
CA ASN A 691 3.68 8.64 -27.62
C ASN A 691 3.17 7.94 -28.89
N SER A 692 4.01 7.84 -29.91
CA SER A 692 3.67 7.11 -31.14
C SER A 692 3.22 5.68 -30.85
N ASP A 693 2.27 5.17 -31.64
CA ASP A 693 1.79 3.79 -31.56
C ASP A 693 2.95 2.79 -31.44
N LEU A 694 2.88 1.93 -30.42
CA LEU A 694 3.83 0.87 -30.18
C LEU A 694 3.13 -0.48 -30.35
N ALA A 695 3.67 -1.34 -31.20
CA ALA A 695 3.09 -2.66 -31.41
C ALA A 695 3.26 -3.56 -30.17
N ALA A 696 2.31 -4.48 -29.98
CA ALA A 696 2.47 -5.53 -28.99
C ALA A 696 3.60 -6.49 -29.39
N SER A 697 4.34 -6.98 -28.40
CA SER A 697 5.35 -8.02 -28.61
C SER A 697 4.70 -9.32 -29.10
N PRO A 698 5.46 -10.20 -29.79
CA PRO A 698 4.97 -11.52 -30.18
C PRO A 698 4.42 -12.32 -29.00
N TYR A 699 3.41 -13.16 -29.27
CA TYR A 699 2.86 -14.08 -28.27
C TYR A 699 3.96 -14.93 -27.63
N GLY A 700 3.98 -15.00 -26.29
CA GLY A 700 4.98 -15.75 -25.52
C GLY A 700 6.30 -15.01 -25.28
N ALA A 701 6.39 -13.71 -25.61
CA ALA A 701 7.50 -12.86 -25.18
C ALA A 701 7.57 -12.76 -23.64
N ASP A 702 8.77 -12.53 -23.12
CA ASP A 702 9.00 -12.35 -21.68
C ASP A 702 8.19 -11.16 -21.15
N PRO A 703 7.23 -11.39 -20.23
CA PRO A 703 6.36 -10.33 -19.76
C PRO A 703 7.09 -9.21 -19.01
N ALA A 704 8.30 -9.45 -18.49
CA ALA A 704 9.11 -8.41 -17.85
C ALA A 704 9.69 -7.39 -18.85
N THR A 705 9.65 -7.68 -20.15
CA THR A 705 10.15 -6.79 -21.23
C THR A 705 9.18 -6.59 -22.38
N ALA A 706 8.07 -7.33 -22.41
CA ALA A 706 7.12 -7.30 -23.51
C ALA A 706 6.23 -6.05 -23.48
N SER A 707 6.14 -5.38 -24.64
CA SER A 707 5.08 -4.40 -24.88
C SER A 707 3.74 -5.11 -25.01
N ILE A 708 2.73 -4.62 -24.31
CA ILE A 708 1.33 -5.06 -24.46
C ILE A 708 0.63 -4.35 -25.63
N GLY A 709 1.33 -3.47 -26.33
CA GLY A 709 0.82 -2.64 -27.41
C GLY A 709 0.10 -1.39 -26.91
N PHE A 710 0.43 -0.24 -27.50
CA PHE A 710 -0.08 1.07 -27.11
C PHE A 710 -0.45 1.88 -28.35
N ARG A 711 -1.39 2.81 -28.17
CA ARG A 711 -1.82 3.74 -29.21
C ARG A 711 -1.87 5.14 -28.63
N ASP A 712 -1.52 6.14 -29.44
CA ASP A 712 -1.68 7.54 -29.07
C ASP A 712 -3.12 7.82 -28.62
N GLY A 713 -3.27 8.34 -27.40
CA GLY A 713 -4.54 8.63 -26.74
C GLY A 713 -5.27 7.38 -26.22
N GLY A 714 -4.63 6.21 -26.20
CA GLY A 714 -5.19 4.96 -25.66
C GLY A 714 -4.67 4.62 -24.27
N PRO A 715 -5.25 3.61 -23.59
CA PRO A 715 -4.79 3.17 -22.26
C PRO A 715 -3.35 2.60 -22.28
N ALA A 716 -2.53 3.04 -21.32
CA ALA A 716 -1.18 2.51 -21.05
C ALA A 716 -1.23 1.15 -20.32
N GLY A 717 -0.11 0.72 -19.72
CA GLY A 717 0.05 -0.61 -19.10
C GLY A 717 -0.26 -0.65 -17.60
N SER A 718 -0.52 0.50 -16.98
CA SER A 718 -0.93 0.60 -15.58
C SER A 718 -2.39 0.18 -15.35
N ALA A 719 -2.94 0.44 -14.17
CA ALA A 719 -4.25 -0.06 -13.76
C ALA A 719 -5.40 0.47 -14.64
N SER A 720 -6.25 -0.44 -15.13
CA SER A 720 -7.54 -0.06 -15.72
C SER A 720 -8.62 -1.09 -15.38
N PRO A 721 -9.71 -0.72 -14.67
CA PRO A 721 -10.10 0.64 -14.33
C PRO A 721 -9.38 1.17 -13.07
N LEU A 722 -9.11 2.47 -13.00
CA LEU A 722 -8.79 3.14 -11.74
C LEU A 722 -10.08 3.57 -11.02
N THR A 723 -10.29 3.12 -9.77
CA THR A 723 -11.49 3.46 -8.98
C THR A 723 -11.63 4.98 -8.80
N TRP A 724 -10.53 5.68 -8.53
CA TRP A 724 -10.50 7.15 -8.46
C TRP A 724 -10.99 7.79 -9.77
N ALA A 725 -10.44 7.41 -10.92
CA ALA A 725 -10.84 7.97 -12.21
C ALA A 725 -12.33 7.70 -12.55
N GLN A 726 -12.85 6.53 -12.16
CA GLN A 726 -14.27 6.24 -12.31
C GLN A 726 -15.15 7.13 -11.42
N ALA A 727 -14.72 7.41 -10.19
CA ALA A 727 -15.42 8.36 -9.32
C ALA A 727 -15.39 9.79 -9.87
N GLN A 728 -14.28 10.18 -10.51
CA GLN A 728 -14.16 11.47 -11.18
C GLN A 728 -15.17 11.61 -12.32
N VAL A 729 -15.36 10.56 -13.12
CA VAL A 729 -16.39 10.56 -14.18
C VAL A 729 -17.80 10.70 -13.59
N VAL A 730 -18.11 9.96 -12.52
CA VAL A 730 -19.44 10.02 -11.85
C VAL A 730 -19.74 11.44 -11.37
N ARG A 731 -18.82 12.06 -10.62
CA ARG A 731 -19.05 13.40 -10.06
C ARG A 731 -19.05 14.49 -11.14
N LEU A 732 -18.18 14.38 -12.15
CA LEU A 732 -18.08 15.37 -13.23
C LEU A 732 -19.37 15.39 -14.05
N ILE A 733 -19.89 14.20 -14.44
CA ILE A 733 -21.16 14.09 -15.17
C ILE A 733 -22.30 14.74 -14.37
N LEU A 734 -22.37 14.50 -13.06
CA LEU A 734 -23.39 15.10 -12.20
C LEU A 734 -23.19 16.62 -12.01
N SER A 735 -21.98 17.13 -12.25
CA SER A 735 -21.61 18.54 -12.10
C SER A 735 -21.72 19.36 -13.38
N LEU A 736 -21.87 18.75 -14.57
CA LEU A 736 -21.91 19.47 -15.87
C LEU A 736 -22.98 20.57 -15.99
N GLY A 737 -24.03 20.54 -15.17
CA GLY A 737 -25.08 21.57 -15.10
C GLY A 737 -24.86 22.63 -14.00
N SER A 738 -23.75 22.57 -13.28
CA SER A 738 -23.41 23.37 -12.12
C SER A 738 -22.13 24.17 -12.38
N THR A 739 -21.99 25.31 -11.71
CA THR A 739 -20.72 26.07 -11.69
C THR A 739 -19.82 25.65 -10.53
N ARG A 740 -20.04 24.45 -9.97
CA ARG A 740 -19.34 23.93 -8.79
C ARG A 740 -19.31 22.40 -8.84
N PRO A 741 -18.22 21.77 -8.37
CA PRO A 741 -18.16 20.33 -8.13
C PRO A 741 -19.24 19.92 -7.12
N ALA A 742 -19.89 18.78 -7.36
CA ALA A 742 -21.03 18.31 -6.56
C ALA A 742 -20.64 17.89 -5.13
N GLU A 743 -19.37 17.52 -4.92
CA GLU A 743 -18.78 17.09 -3.66
C GLU A 743 -18.05 18.21 -2.91
N GLN A 744 -17.97 19.43 -3.46
CA GLN A 744 -17.30 20.55 -2.82
C GLN A 744 -17.87 20.82 -1.40
N PRO A 745 -17.03 20.83 -0.34
CA PRO A 745 -17.52 20.92 1.03
C PRO A 745 -18.01 22.32 1.38
N ASP A 746 -19.32 22.43 1.54
CA ASP A 746 -20.00 23.70 1.82
C ASP A 746 -19.48 24.45 3.05
N VAL A 747 -19.04 23.74 4.10
CA VAL A 747 -18.49 24.37 5.31
C VAL A 747 -17.18 25.11 5.03
N VAL A 748 -16.31 24.52 4.22
CA VAL A 748 -15.00 25.08 3.85
C VAL A 748 -15.22 26.27 2.92
N ARG A 749 -16.02 26.07 1.88
CA ARG A 749 -16.44 27.10 0.92
C ARG A 749 -17.06 28.33 1.58
N ARG A 750 -18.00 28.13 2.50
CA ARG A 750 -18.60 29.22 3.28
C ARG A 750 -17.57 29.97 4.12
N ARG A 751 -16.60 29.25 4.70
CA ARG A 751 -15.59 29.84 5.58
C ARG A 751 -14.58 30.69 4.84
N TYR A 752 -14.14 30.27 3.66
CA TYR A 752 -13.04 30.92 2.94
C TYR A 752 -13.49 31.63 1.67
N ALA A 753 -14.03 30.90 0.68
CA ALA A 753 -14.36 31.46 -0.62
C ALA A 753 -15.56 32.44 -0.61
N GLU A 754 -16.60 32.20 0.21
CA GLU A 754 -17.80 33.07 0.21
C GLU A 754 -17.75 34.22 1.23
N ARG A 755 -17.25 33.99 2.45
CA ARG A 755 -17.16 35.02 3.51
C ARG A 755 -15.85 35.79 3.52
N GLY A 756 -14.87 35.33 2.74
CA GLY A 756 -13.50 35.82 2.77
C GLY A 756 -12.67 35.17 3.86
N MET A 757 -11.35 35.11 3.63
CA MET A 757 -10.37 34.53 4.55
C MET A 757 -10.46 35.16 5.95
N PRO A 758 -10.62 34.37 7.03
CA PRO A 758 -10.58 34.89 8.40
C PRO A 758 -9.28 35.64 8.69
N GLY A 759 -9.40 36.85 9.26
CA GLY A 759 -8.25 37.68 9.58
C GLY A 759 -7.35 37.08 10.68
N ALA A 760 -6.10 37.52 10.73
CA ALA A 760 -5.14 37.08 11.75
C ALA A 760 -5.35 37.84 13.09
N ALA A 761 -5.38 37.10 14.19
CA ALA A 761 -5.24 37.67 15.53
C ALA A 761 -3.75 37.71 15.90
N PRO A 762 -3.26 38.77 16.57
CA PRO A 762 -1.91 38.77 17.11
C PRO A 762 -1.78 37.62 18.12
N LEU A 763 -0.69 36.86 18.03
CA LEU A 763 -0.34 35.83 19.00
C LEU A 763 1.19 35.72 19.06
N ALA A 764 1.74 35.92 20.25
CA ALA A 764 3.16 35.71 20.52
C ALA A 764 3.31 34.82 21.76
N VAL A 765 3.96 33.66 21.59
CA VAL A 765 4.31 32.75 22.69
C VAL A 765 5.74 33.04 23.11
N THR A 766 5.90 33.56 24.33
CA THR A 766 7.18 33.99 24.91
C THR A 766 7.89 32.90 25.71
N ALA A 767 7.15 31.93 26.24
CA ALA A 767 7.71 30.73 26.86
C ALA A 767 6.73 29.55 26.69
N PRO A 768 7.22 28.30 26.63
CA PRO A 768 8.63 27.90 26.56
C PRO A 768 9.26 28.23 25.19
N ALA A 769 10.60 28.21 25.14
CA ALA A 769 11.31 28.22 23.87
C ALA A 769 11.16 26.84 23.18
N ASP A 770 11.36 26.81 21.87
CA ASP A 770 11.35 25.56 21.12
C ASP A 770 12.49 24.63 21.57
N GLY A 771 12.22 23.33 21.71
CA GLY A 771 13.18 22.35 22.23
C GLY A 771 13.44 22.43 23.73
N THR A 772 12.58 23.10 24.52
CA THR A 772 12.78 23.18 25.98
C THR A 772 12.62 21.79 26.63
N ALA A 773 13.61 21.35 27.42
CA ALA A 773 13.50 20.17 28.26
C ALA A 773 12.64 20.46 29.51
N VAL A 774 11.76 19.52 29.87
CA VAL A 774 10.79 19.67 30.96
C VAL A 774 10.94 18.50 31.93
N ALA A 775 11.43 18.78 33.14
CA ALA A 775 11.63 17.79 34.19
C ALA A 775 10.35 17.45 34.99
N GLY A 776 9.23 18.11 34.70
CA GLY A 776 7.94 17.92 35.38
C GLY A 776 6.87 17.36 34.45
N THR A 777 5.66 17.19 34.98
CA THR A 777 4.48 16.71 34.22
C THR A 777 3.73 17.82 33.48
N SER A 778 4.23 19.07 33.51
CA SER A 778 3.62 20.22 32.83
C SER A 778 4.63 21.33 32.58
N VAL A 779 4.31 22.20 31.62
CA VAL A 779 5.06 23.41 31.28
C VAL A 779 4.12 24.62 31.18
N ALA A 780 4.57 25.76 31.69
CA ALA A 780 3.83 27.01 31.55
C ALA A 780 4.02 27.60 30.16
N VAL A 781 2.93 27.72 29.41
CA VAL A 781 2.87 28.40 28.10
C VAL A 781 2.39 29.82 28.31
N THR A 782 3.27 30.79 28.07
CA THR A 782 3.03 32.22 28.33
C THR A 782 3.12 33.02 27.04
N GLY A 783 2.32 34.09 26.95
CA GLY A 783 2.33 34.92 25.77
C GLY A 783 1.36 36.09 25.80
N THR A 784 1.19 36.72 24.64
CA THR A 784 0.24 37.83 24.43
C THR A 784 -0.61 37.61 23.19
N THR A 785 -1.85 38.10 23.23
CA THR A 785 -2.80 38.11 22.11
C THR A 785 -3.80 39.26 22.27
N SER A 786 -4.91 39.27 21.51
CA SER A 786 -5.96 40.29 21.66
C SER A 786 -6.61 40.21 23.06
N PRO A 787 -6.86 41.34 23.74
CA PRO A 787 -7.54 41.34 25.04
C PRO A 787 -8.85 40.56 25.00
N GLY A 788 -9.03 39.68 25.98
CA GLY A 788 -10.21 38.82 26.05
C GLY A 788 -10.27 37.69 25.01
N ALA A 789 -9.28 37.48 24.14
CA ALA A 789 -9.28 36.32 23.25
C ALA A 789 -9.29 35.00 24.03
N ARG A 790 -9.92 33.97 23.46
CA ARG A 790 -9.78 32.59 23.92
C ARG A 790 -8.43 32.08 23.45
N VAL A 791 -7.67 31.45 24.34
CA VAL A 791 -6.41 30.80 24.00
C VAL A 791 -6.55 29.31 24.31
N ASP A 792 -6.39 28.47 23.30
CA ASP A 792 -6.51 27.02 23.37
C ASP A 792 -5.13 26.41 23.10
N VAL A 793 -4.58 25.70 24.08
CA VAL A 793 -3.25 25.10 24.03
C VAL A 793 -3.40 23.59 23.97
N SER A 794 -3.09 22.98 22.83
CA SER A 794 -2.90 21.53 22.77
C SER A 794 -1.49 21.15 23.15
N ALA A 795 -1.36 20.03 23.84
CA ALA A 795 -0.11 19.33 24.10
C ALA A 795 -0.26 17.90 23.58
N THR A 796 0.48 17.59 22.51
CA THR A 796 0.39 16.34 21.76
C THR A 796 1.69 15.57 21.91
N PRO A 797 1.72 14.48 22.69
CA PRO A 797 2.88 13.59 22.78
C PRO A 797 3.08 12.82 21.46
N VAL A 798 3.90 13.37 20.55
CA VAL A 798 4.10 12.78 19.21
C VAL A 798 4.96 11.52 19.26
N ASP A 799 5.82 11.43 20.26
CA ASP A 799 6.64 10.26 20.49
C ASP A 799 5.80 9.10 21.02
N THR A 800 5.08 9.29 22.12
CA THR A 800 4.40 8.17 22.82
C THR A 800 3.10 7.74 22.15
N GLY A 801 2.52 8.56 21.28
CA GLY A 801 1.16 8.37 20.78
C GLY A 801 0.11 8.50 21.88
N ALA A 802 0.47 9.08 23.03
CA ALA A 802 -0.48 9.30 24.11
C ALA A 802 -1.51 10.37 23.71
N PRO A 803 -2.75 10.31 24.22
CA PRO A 803 -3.81 11.22 23.78
C PRO A 803 -3.49 12.69 24.02
N THR A 804 -3.75 13.52 23.01
CA THR A 804 -3.62 14.97 23.10
C THR A 804 -4.51 15.57 24.19
N ARG A 805 -3.95 16.54 24.92
CA ARG A 805 -4.68 17.31 25.93
C ARG A 805 -4.79 18.76 25.50
N VAL A 806 -5.96 19.35 25.70
CA VAL A 806 -6.22 20.76 25.37
C VAL A 806 -6.58 21.51 26.64
N VAL A 807 -5.93 22.66 26.84
CA VAL A 807 -6.18 23.58 27.96
C VAL A 807 -6.61 24.93 27.39
N SER A 808 -7.73 25.45 27.88
CA SER A 808 -8.29 26.73 27.44
C SER A 808 -8.17 27.81 28.51
N VAL A 809 -7.67 28.98 28.15
CA VAL A 809 -7.63 30.18 29.00
C VAL A 809 -8.22 31.39 28.27
N ARG A 810 -8.38 32.52 28.97
CA ARG A 810 -8.74 33.81 28.35
C ARG A 810 -7.60 34.78 28.58
N ALA A 811 -7.20 35.49 27.54
CA ALA A 811 -6.28 36.60 27.67
C ALA A 811 -6.89 37.70 28.54
N ASP A 812 -6.08 38.30 29.41
CA ASP A 812 -6.51 39.37 30.31
C ASP A 812 -6.73 40.70 29.56
N SER A 813 -6.99 41.79 30.30
CA SER A 813 -7.20 43.12 29.72
C SER A 813 -5.96 43.71 29.03
N SER A 814 -4.76 43.23 29.37
CA SER A 814 -3.51 43.59 28.69
C SER A 814 -3.23 42.71 27.48
N GLY A 815 -4.01 41.64 27.29
CA GLY A 815 -3.78 40.62 26.26
C GLY A 815 -2.83 39.50 26.71
N GLY A 816 -2.34 39.52 27.94
CA GLY A 816 -1.48 38.49 28.51
C GLY A 816 -2.23 37.20 28.79
N PHE A 817 -1.56 36.06 28.64
CA PHE A 817 -2.08 34.75 29.04
C PHE A 817 -0.97 33.83 29.57
N THR A 818 -1.39 32.91 30.45
CA THR A 818 -0.58 31.76 30.89
C THR A 818 -1.48 30.53 30.94
N ALA A 819 -1.08 29.44 30.31
CA ALA A 819 -1.74 28.14 30.37
C ALA A 819 -0.74 27.06 30.80
N GLN A 820 -1.18 26.09 31.61
CA GLN A 820 -0.34 24.96 32.00
C GLN A 820 -0.58 23.80 31.03
N ALA A 821 0.36 23.56 30.13
CA ALA A 821 0.29 22.46 29.17
C ALA A 821 0.86 21.18 29.82
N PRO A 822 0.15 20.06 29.83
CA PRO A 822 0.69 18.80 30.33
C PRO A 822 1.83 18.32 29.43
N VAL A 823 2.85 17.73 30.04
CA VAL A 823 4.02 17.16 29.35
C VAL A 823 4.20 15.74 29.84
N SER A 824 4.28 14.81 28.90
CA SER A 824 4.66 13.42 29.14
C SER A 824 6.09 13.18 28.67
N PHE A 825 6.62 12.00 28.99
CA PHE A 825 7.89 11.55 28.45
C PHE A 825 7.94 11.63 26.91
N GLY A 826 9.06 12.11 26.37
CA GLY A 826 9.32 12.29 24.94
C GLY A 826 8.94 13.67 24.40
N GLU A 827 9.00 13.81 23.08
CA GLU A 827 8.60 15.01 22.37
C GLU A 827 7.09 15.28 22.53
N VAL A 828 6.77 16.50 22.96
CA VAL A 828 5.41 17.02 23.06
C VAL A 828 5.30 18.28 22.21
N VAL A 829 4.51 18.18 21.15
CA VAL A 829 4.16 19.32 20.30
C VAL A 829 3.06 20.13 20.97
N VAL A 830 3.39 21.37 21.30
CA VAL A 830 2.49 22.36 21.91
C VAL A 830 1.99 23.30 20.82
N THR A 831 0.70 23.21 20.48
CA THR A 831 0.05 24.15 19.55
C THR A 831 -0.83 25.12 20.30
N VAL A 832 -0.64 26.41 20.05
CA VAL A 832 -1.38 27.51 20.68
C VAL A 832 -2.23 28.20 19.62
N ALA A 833 -3.54 28.15 19.83
CA ALA A 833 -4.51 28.89 19.03
C ALA A 833 -5.09 30.05 19.83
N ALA A 834 -5.26 31.21 19.20
CA ALA A 834 -6.01 32.33 19.76
C ALA A 834 -7.25 32.61 18.92
N THR A 835 -8.40 32.83 19.54
CA THR A 835 -9.65 33.25 18.87
C THR A 835 -10.16 34.54 19.49
N ALA A 836 -10.15 35.62 18.70
CA ALA A 836 -10.68 36.92 19.10
C ALA A 836 -12.22 36.97 19.00
N GLY A 837 -12.85 37.91 19.70
CA GLY A 837 -14.31 38.05 19.73
C GLY A 837 -14.95 38.44 18.38
N ASP A 838 -14.15 38.93 17.44
CA ASP A 838 -14.52 39.27 16.07
C ASP A 838 -14.28 38.11 15.07
N GLY A 839 -13.85 36.95 15.55
CA GLY A 839 -13.61 35.74 14.74
C GLY A 839 -12.22 35.63 14.13
N ARG A 840 -11.31 36.59 14.36
CA ARG A 840 -9.90 36.46 13.93
C ARG A 840 -9.18 35.36 14.71
N THR A 841 -8.24 34.68 14.04
CA THR A 841 -7.51 33.54 14.60
C THR A 841 -5.99 33.74 14.60
N GLY A 842 -5.32 33.33 15.67
CA GLY A 842 -3.86 33.31 15.80
C GLY A 842 -3.35 31.88 16.01
N TYR A 843 -2.12 31.61 15.57
CA TYR A 843 -1.50 30.28 15.64
C TYR A 843 -0.02 30.40 16.02
N ALA A 844 0.47 29.50 16.88
CA ALA A 844 1.88 29.29 17.16
C ALA A 844 2.11 27.83 17.54
N ARG A 845 3.30 27.30 17.25
CA ARG A 845 3.72 25.97 17.65
C ARG A 845 5.07 26.02 18.37
N ARG A 846 5.24 25.18 19.38
CA ARG A 846 6.49 24.90 20.08
C ARG A 846 6.60 23.40 20.29
N THR A 847 7.83 22.91 20.35
CA THR A 847 8.14 21.57 20.82
C THR A 847 8.81 21.68 22.18
N VAL A 848 8.41 20.80 23.11
CA VAL A 848 9.11 20.58 24.38
C VAL A 848 9.42 19.09 24.52
N VAL A 849 10.42 18.75 25.32
CA VAL A 849 10.83 17.36 25.55
C VAL A 849 10.64 17.03 27.02
N GLY A 850 9.71 16.13 27.34
CA GLY A 850 9.50 15.66 28.69
C GLY A 850 10.47 14.55 29.08
N ASP A 851 11.02 14.63 30.29
CA ASP A 851 11.85 13.55 30.85
C ASP A 851 10.98 12.45 31.51
N ILE A 852 11.61 11.32 31.86
CA ILE A 852 10.98 10.26 32.64
C ILE A 852 10.81 10.76 34.07
N VAL A 853 9.55 10.92 34.50
CA VAL A 853 9.19 11.44 35.83
C VAL A 853 8.60 10.35 36.71
N GLY A 854 8.91 10.38 38.01
CA GLY A 854 8.38 9.42 38.99
C GLY A 854 8.98 8.01 38.92
N ALA A 855 10.14 7.87 38.27
CA ALA A 855 10.88 6.62 38.13
C ALA A 855 12.20 6.63 38.93
N THR A 856 12.79 5.46 39.12
CA THR A 856 14.08 5.25 39.81
C THR A 856 15.13 4.82 38.81
N THR A 857 16.26 5.52 38.75
CA THR A 857 17.46 5.07 38.01
C THR A 857 18.17 3.99 38.83
N VAL A 858 18.25 2.77 38.30
CA VAL A 858 18.91 1.63 38.96
C VAL A 858 20.31 1.36 38.41
N LEU A 859 20.60 1.83 37.20
CA LEU A 859 21.94 1.85 36.62
C LEU A 859 22.15 3.18 35.92
N ASP A 860 23.33 3.76 36.10
CA ASP A 860 23.73 5.00 35.47
C ASP A 860 25.24 4.96 35.23
N VAL A 861 25.64 4.72 33.99
CA VAL A 861 27.06 4.55 33.62
C VAL A 861 27.38 5.53 32.50
N THR A 862 28.49 6.24 32.66
CA THR A 862 29.05 7.07 31.60
C THR A 862 29.96 6.26 30.71
N ASP A 863 29.93 6.57 29.43
CA ASP A 863 30.89 6.07 28.47
C ASP A 863 31.87 7.23 28.08
N PRO A 864 33.11 6.96 27.65
CA PRO A 864 34.05 8.01 27.21
C PRO A 864 33.52 8.84 26.03
N ASP A 865 34.17 9.97 25.74
CA ASP A 865 33.80 10.83 24.59
C ASP A 865 34.81 10.57 23.48
N GLY A 866 34.34 10.35 22.25
CA GLY A 866 35.18 10.20 21.07
C GLY A 866 35.88 8.85 20.95
N ASP A 867 35.29 7.77 21.45
CA ASP A 867 35.70 6.39 21.23
C ASP A 867 34.76 5.62 20.29
N ASP A 868 34.09 6.31 19.38
CA ASP A 868 33.30 5.75 18.28
C ASP A 868 34.14 5.17 17.12
N ASP A 869 35.35 4.69 17.43
CA ASP A 869 36.36 4.19 16.50
C ASP A 869 36.73 2.71 16.74
N GLY A 870 35.83 1.97 17.40
CA GLY A 870 35.91 0.53 17.63
C GLY A 870 37.18 0.13 18.40
N PRO A 871 38.09 -0.67 17.82
CA PRO A 871 39.36 -1.01 18.45
C PRO A 871 40.39 0.15 18.46
N GLY A 872 39.96 1.40 18.25
CA GLY A 872 40.82 2.59 18.20
C GLY A 872 41.31 2.96 16.79
N THR A 873 40.67 2.44 15.74
CA THR A 873 41.16 2.63 14.35
C THR A 873 40.08 2.88 13.30
N TYR A 874 38.81 2.58 13.60
CA TYR A 874 37.75 2.67 12.60
C TYR A 874 37.54 4.10 12.11
N ALA A 875 37.04 4.21 10.88
CA ALA A 875 36.71 5.49 10.27
C ALA A 875 35.27 5.50 9.76
N TYR A 876 34.59 6.61 9.97
CA TYR A 876 33.23 6.85 9.48
C TYR A 876 33.13 6.77 7.95
N PRO A 877 31.97 6.41 7.39
CA PRO A 877 31.73 6.51 5.96
C PRO A 877 31.89 7.95 5.48
N THR A 878 32.24 8.13 4.20
CA THR A 878 32.58 9.46 3.65
C THR A 878 31.36 10.28 3.23
N SER A 879 30.15 9.70 3.20
CA SER A 879 28.93 10.48 2.92
C SER A 879 28.72 11.53 4.01
N PRO A 880 28.33 12.78 3.66
CA PRO A 880 27.99 13.81 4.63
C PRO A 880 26.75 13.47 5.48
N ASP A 881 25.99 12.43 5.12
CA ASP A 881 24.85 11.95 5.91
C ASP A 881 25.27 11.39 7.28
N PHE A 882 26.53 10.92 7.43
CA PHE A 882 27.03 10.38 8.69
C PHE A 882 27.72 11.47 9.52
N HIS A 883 27.00 11.99 10.51
CA HIS A 883 27.49 13.06 11.38
C HIS A 883 28.54 12.55 12.38
N PRO A 884 29.63 13.32 12.64
CA PRO A 884 30.58 12.97 13.69
C PRO A 884 29.90 12.81 15.06
N GLY A 885 30.20 11.72 15.77
CA GLY A 885 29.58 11.39 17.06
C GLY A 885 28.23 10.67 16.96
N ALA A 886 27.77 10.32 15.75
CA ALA A 886 26.53 9.55 15.56
C ALA A 886 26.63 8.12 16.11
N PHE A 887 27.83 7.60 16.37
CA PHE A 887 28.09 6.29 16.94
C PHE A 887 28.86 6.34 18.27
N ASP A 888 28.88 7.50 18.93
CA ASP A 888 29.61 7.79 20.19
C ASP A 888 28.62 7.76 21.35
N LEU A 889 28.62 6.67 22.11
CA LEU A 889 27.87 6.52 23.35
C LEU A 889 28.48 7.43 24.41
N ARG A 890 27.63 8.13 25.16
CA ARG A 890 28.06 9.02 26.26
C ARG A 890 27.59 8.54 27.61
N ARG A 891 26.46 7.84 27.62
CA ARG A 891 25.82 7.38 28.85
C ARG A 891 24.84 6.26 28.56
N PHE A 892 24.72 5.34 29.51
CA PHE A 892 23.65 4.34 29.53
C PHE A 892 22.98 4.31 30.90
N GLN A 893 21.65 4.31 30.89
CA GLN A 893 20.83 4.28 32.09
C GLN A 893 19.77 3.19 32.01
N VAL A 894 19.53 2.55 33.15
CA VAL A 894 18.38 1.68 33.37
C VAL A 894 17.49 2.36 34.40
N ILE A 895 16.28 2.72 33.97
CA ILE A 895 15.33 3.48 34.76
C ILE A 895 14.08 2.63 34.93
N THR A 896 13.46 2.62 36.10
CA THR A 896 12.31 1.75 36.37
C THR A 896 11.22 2.49 37.14
N ASP A 897 9.97 2.32 36.69
CA ASP A 897 8.78 2.74 37.43
C ASP A 897 7.93 1.51 37.81
N ALA A 898 6.68 1.73 38.24
CA ALA A 898 5.78 0.66 38.66
C ALA A 898 5.45 -0.34 37.53
N THR A 899 5.47 0.09 36.26
CA THR A 899 4.97 -0.65 35.11
C THR A 899 6.00 -0.84 34.00
N THR A 900 7.05 -0.03 33.95
CA THR A 900 7.97 0.07 32.82
C THR A 900 9.42 0.05 33.27
N VAL A 901 10.25 -0.60 32.47
CA VAL A 901 11.71 -0.46 32.51
C VAL A 901 12.14 0.29 31.26
N TYR A 902 12.95 1.32 31.44
CA TYR A 902 13.52 2.12 30.36
C TYR A 902 15.01 1.83 30.25
N LEU A 903 15.46 1.50 29.05
CA LEU A 903 16.88 1.40 28.69
C LEU A 903 17.21 2.65 27.89
N ARG A 904 18.02 3.56 28.43
CA ARG A 904 18.31 4.86 27.82
C ARG A 904 19.78 4.97 27.48
N ALA A 905 20.10 5.07 26.20
CA ALA A 905 21.42 5.41 25.68
C ALA A 905 21.44 6.89 25.31
N GLU A 906 22.45 7.63 25.77
CA GLU A 906 22.77 9.00 25.34
C GLU A 906 23.93 8.93 24.36
N LEU A 907 23.84 9.64 23.25
CA LEU A 907 24.86 9.73 22.21
C LEU A 907 25.40 11.15 22.11
N ARG A 908 26.59 11.30 21.54
CA ARG A 908 27.20 12.61 21.29
C ARG A 908 26.44 13.43 20.26
N ASP A 909 25.98 12.79 19.19
CA ASP A 909 25.12 13.38 18.17
C ASP A 909 23.99 12.41 17.82
N LEU A 910 22.79 12.97 17.65
CA LEU A 910 21.61 12.23 17.19
C LEU A 910 20.86 13.04 16.14
N THR A 911 21.63 13.74 15.29
CA THR A 911 21.10 14.48 14.15
C THR A 911 20.51 13.49 13.15
N SER A 912 19.36 13.83 12.58
CA SER A 912 18.65 12.93 11.68
C SER A 912 19.49 12.53 10.47
N THR A 913 19.63 11.24 10.28
CA THR A 913 20.30 10.62 9.14
C THR A 913 19.24 9.91 8.28
N PHE A 914 19.27 10.08 6.96
CA PHE A 914 18.27 9.51 6.03
C PHE A 914 16.80 9.77 6.44
N GLY A 915 16.52 10.95 7.00
CA GLY A 915 15.16 11.35 7.42
C GLY A 915 14.67 10.73 8.72
N ASN A 916 15.51 9.99 9.47
CA ASN A 916 15.18 9.46 10.79
C ASN A 916 16.24 9.86 11.84
N GLN A 917 15.86 10.19 13.07
CA GLN A 917 16.79 10.54 14.16
C GLN A 917 17.75 9.40 14.53
N ILE A 918 17.29 8.15 14.43
CA ILE A 918 18.10 6.94 14.63
C ILE A 918 18.39 6.24 13.30
N GLY A 919 18.43 6.99 12.19
CA GLY A 919 18.60 6.44 10.85
C GLY A 919 19.98 5.86 10.58
N ALA A 920 21.01 6.23 11.36
CA ALA A 920 22.35 5.68 11.23
C ALA A 920 22.60 4.50 12.19
N GLN A 921 21.98 4.54 13.37
CA GLN A 921 22.29 3.69 14.52
C GLN A 921 21.58 2.35 14.47
N LEU A 922 22.29 1.33 14.94
CA LEU A 922 21.73 0.06 15.37
C LEU A 922 22.24 -0.23 16.79
N LEU A 923 21.33 -0.18 17.75
CA LEU A 923 21.63 -0.34 19.17
C LEU A 923 21.18 -1.72 19.65
N ASP A 924 22.12 -2.54 20.11
CA ASP A 924 21.84 -3.80 20.80
C ASP A 924 22.08 -3.63 22.32
N VAL A 925 21.12 -4.08 23.12
CA VAL A 925 21.25 -4.20 24.58
C VAL A 925 21.03 -5.66 24.98
N TYR A 926 22.10 -6.30 25.42
CA TYR A 926 22.09 -7.67 25.93
C TYR A 926 21.97 -7.65 27.45
N VAL A 927 20.96 -8.32 27.98
CA VAL A 927 20.55 -8.24 29.37
C VAL A 927 20.72 -9.58 30.05
N GLN A 928 21.38 -9.60 31.21
CA GLN A 928 21.48 -10.75 32.10
C GLN A 928 20.59 -10.51 33.33
N ASP A 929 19.44 -11.18 33.35
CA ASP A 929 18.60 -11.34 34.54
C ASP A 929 19.12 -12.53 35.37
N PRO A 930 19.67 -12.34 36.58
CA PRO A 930 20.23 -13.43 37.41
C PRO A 930 19.20 -14.51 37.76
N ALA A 931 17.90 -14.23 37.72
CA ALA A 931 16.85 -15.22 38.00
C ALA A 931 16.59 -16.18 36.84
N VAL A 932 17.07 -15.87 35.63
CA VAL A 932 16.86 -16.70 34.43
C VAL A 932 18.08 -17.59 34.18
N ALA A 933 17.86 -18.91 34.13
CA ALA A 933 18.92 -19.89 33.93
C ALA A 933 19.37 -20.03 32.46
N ALA A 934 18.48 -19.85 31.50
CA ALA A 934 18.79 -19.94 30.08
C ALA A 934 19.64 -18.74 29.64
N ARG A 935 20.79 -19.01 28.99
CA ARG A 935 21.77 -18.00 28.59
C ARG A 935 22.28 -18.25 27.17
N SER A 936 22.63 -17.17 26.47
CA SER A 936 23.41 -17.18 25.24
C SER A 936 24.57 -16.20 25.34
N THR A 937 25.65 -16.44 24.61
CA THR A 937 26.76 -15.49 24.42
C THR A 937 26.86 -15.01 22.97
N ASP A 938 25.94 -15.45 22.11
CA ASP A 938 25.94 -15.08 20.70
C ASP A 938 25.46 -13.62 20.52
N ALA A 939 26.06 -12.92 19.57
CA ALA A 939 25.52 -11.66 19.07
C ALA A 939 24.22 -11.89 18.28
N ALA A 940 23.56 -10.80 17.87
CA ALA A 940 22.33 -10.89 17.09
C ALA A 940 22.45 -11.73 15.81
N PHE A 941 23.61 -11.61 15.15
CA PHE A 941 23.98 -12.39 13.98
C PHE A 941 25.47 -12.78 14.07
N PRO A 942 25.88 -13.98 13.61
CA PRO A 942 27.29 -14.36 13.57
C PRO A 942 28.18 -13.37 12.80
N GLN A 943 27.64 -12.73 11.76
CA GLN A 943 28.31 -11.73 10.91
C GLN A 943 28.69 -10.43 11.65
N ARG A 944 28.24 -10.25 12.90
CA ARG A 944 28.65 -9.13 13.77
C ARG A 944 30.06 -9.28 14.33
N ASN A 945 30.67 -10.46 14.19
CA ASN A 945 32.05 -10.76 14.55
C ASN A 945 32.43 -10.44 16.01
N HIS A 946 31.48 -10.55 16.93
CA HIS A 946 31.72 -10.49 18.37
C HIS A 946 30.80 -11.47 19.11
N ARG A 947 31.12 -11.71 20.39
CA ARG A 947 30.28 -12.42 21.36
C ARG A 947 30.18 -11.61 22.64
N LEU A 948 29.35 -12.05 23.57
CA LEU A 948 29.24 -11.47 24.90
C LEU A 948 30.11 -12.27 25.87
N ALA A 949 30.88 -11.57 26.73
CA ALA A 949 31.74 -12.21 27.72
C ALA A 949 30.91 -12.95 28.78
N GLU A 950 29.81 -12.34 29.21
CA GLU A 950 28.80 -12.94 30.07
C GLU A 950 27.59 -13.42 29.25
N GLY A 951 26.96 -14.52 29.70
CA GLY A 951 25.73 -15.01 29.08
C GLY A 951 24.54 -14.09 29.35
N TRP A 952 23.87 -13.62 28.29
CA TRP A 952 22.63 -12.83 28.36
C TRP A 952 21.40 -13.74 28.37
N SER A 953 20.32 -13.30 29.02
CA SER A 953 19.01 -13.97 29.05
C SER A 953 17.99 -13.33 28.11
N GLN A 954 18.14 -12.03 27.80
CA GLN A 954 17.30 -11.29 26.86
C GLN A 954 18.15 -10.35 25.99
N ARG A 955 17.72 -10.06 24.76
CA ARG A 955 18.31 -9.05 23.86
C ARG A 955 17.22 -8.11 23.37
N VAL A 956 17.53 -6.82 23.32
CA VAL A 956 16.74 -5.79 22.65
C VAL A 956 17.60 -5.15 21.57
N GLU A 957 17.12 -5.10 20.34
CA GLU A 957 17.78 -4.50 19.18
C GLU A 957 16.89 -3.41 18.58
N VAL A 958 17.49 -2.26 18.25
CA VAL A 958 16.79 -1.03 17.89
C VAL A 958 17.42 -0.36 16.67
N GLN A 959 16.59 0.04 15.70
CA GLN A 959 17.00 0.76 14.48
C GLN A 959 15.91 1.73 14.00
N GLY A 960 16.25 2.60 13.03
CA GLY A 960 15.33 3.63 12.52
C GLY A 960 14.30 3.18 11.47
N PHE A 961 14.47 2.03 10.82
CA PHE A 961 13.61 1.61 9.70
C PHE A 961 12.83 0.31 9.95
N ALA A 962 12.87 -0.23 11.16
CA ALA A 962 12.11 -1.42 11.54
C ALA A 962 11.65 -1.34 12.99
N ALA A 963 10.63 -2.15 13.34
CA ALA A 963 10.20 -2.31 14.72
C ALA A 963 11.33 -2.91 15.59
N PRO A 964 11.41 -2.58 16.89
CA PRO A 964 12.42 -3.15 17.77
C PRO A 964 12.27 -4.66 17.90
N VAL A 965 13.40 -5.36 17.94
CA VAL A 965 13.44 -6.82 18.15
C VAL A 965 13.75 -7.09 19.61
N TRP A 966 12.83 -7.72 20.32
CA TRP A 966 13.04 -8.17 21.70
C TRP A 966 12.91 -9.70 21.76
N VAL A 967 13.99 -10.38 22.15
CA VAL A 967 14.06 -11.84 22.19
C VAL A 967 14.68 -12.35 23.48
N THR A 968 14.29 -13.55 23.90
CA THR A 968 14.97 -14.31 24.96
C THR A 968 16.17 -15.08 24.40
N ALA A 969 17.06 -15.56 25.27
CA ALA A 969 18.21 -16.38 24.88
C ALA A 969 17.84 -17.69 24.16
N ALA A 970 16.59 -18.15 24.29
CA ALA A 970 16.07 -19.30 23.55
C ALA A 970 15.54 -18.93 22.14
N GLY A 971 15.65 -17.67 21.73
CA GLY A 971 15.12 -17.17 20.45
C GLY A 971 13.62 -16.83 20.47
N ALA A 972 12.95 -16.92 21.61
CA ALA A 972 11.53 -16.56 21.71
C ALA A 972 11.34 -15.04 21.68
N ALA A 973 10.59 -14.54 20.70
CA ALA A 973 10.22 -13.13 20.58
C ALA A 973 9.30 -12.67 21.71
N GLN A 974 9.44 -11.41 22.11
CA GLN A 974 8.65 -10.71 23.12
C GLN A 974 8.00 -9.47 22.50
N ALA A 975 6.85 -9.08 23.04
CA ALA A 975 6.08 -7.94 22.53
C ALA A 975 6.06 -6.79 23.56
N GLY A 976 5.82 -5.58 23.07
CA GLY A 976 5.60 -4.39 23.90
C GLY A 976 6.82 -3.49 24.07
N ALA A 977 7.96 -3.81 23.45
CA ALA A 977 9.09 -2.87 23.36
C ALA A 977 8.68 -1.65 22.52
N ALA A 978 8.94 -0.45 23.04
CA ALA A 978 8.69 0.81 22.36
C ALA A 978 9.94 1.69 22.41
N VAL A 979 10.42 2.17 21.27
CA VAL A 979 11.64 2.98 21.16
C VAL A 979 11.30 4.43 20.95
N ARG A 980 11.99 5.34 21.64
CA ARG A 980 11.91 6.79 21.46
C ARG A 980 13.29 7.38 21.27
N SER A 981 13.44 8.30 20.33
CA SER A 981 14.67 9.06 20.13
C SER A 981 14.40 10.55 20.32
N SER A 982 15.41 11.31 20.71
CA SER A 982 15.30 12.77 20.80
C SER A 982 16.63 13.39 20.43
N GLY A 983 16.65 14.17 19.35
CA GLY A 983 17.84 14.94 18.95
C GLY A 983 18.21 16.04 19.96
N THR A 984 17.23 16.57 20.71
CA THR A 984 17.45 17.61 21.73
C THR A 984 18.19 17.09 22.96
N THR A 985 17.76 15.93 23.46
CA THR A 985 18.42 15.27 24.61
C THR A 985 19.49 14.28 24.17
N ARG A 986 19.59 14.01 22.86
CA ARG A 986 20.50 13.04 22.23
C ARG A 986 20.37 11.63 22.78
N THR A 987 19.13 11.22 23.06
CA THR A 987 18.88 9.94 23.72
C THR A 987 18.05 9.00 22.86
N ILE A 988 18.41 7.72 22.88
CA ILE A 988 17.58 6.58 22.45
C ILE A 988 17.07 5.88 23.71
N THR A 989 15.76 5.84 23.92
CA THR A 989 15.12 5.24 25.08
C THR A 989 14.18 4.11 24.66
N VAL A 990 14.42 2.90 25.16
CA VAL A 990 13.54 1.74 24.99
C VAL A 990 12.68 1.56 26.23
N ALA A 991 11.37 1.69 26.11
CA ALA A 991 10.40 1.34 27.14
C ALA A 991 9.97 -0.13 27.00
N LEU A 992 10.04 -0.88 28.09
CA LEU A 992 9.76 -2.32 28.18
C LEU A 992 8.76 -2.59 29.31
N PRO A 993 7.69 -3.38 29.09
CA PRO A 993 6.76 -3.75 30.14
C PRO A 993 7.49 -4.50 31.26
N ARG A 994 7.52 -3.93 32.46
CA ARG A 994 8.24 -4.49 33.62
C ARG A 994 7.76 -5.90 33.98
N ALA A 995 6.47 -6.18 33.77
CA ALA A 995 5.89 -7.49 34.02
C ALA A 995 6.49 -8.61 33.13
N ALA A 996 6.92 -8.27 31.91
CA ALA A 996 7.54 -9.22 30.99
C ALA A 996 9.08 -9.14 31.04
N PHE A 997 9.64 -7.95 31.21
CA PHE A 997 11.09 -7.74 31.23
C PHE A 997 11.75 -8.21 32.53
N GLY A 998 11.06 -8.10 33.66
CA GLY A 998 11.59 -8.34 34.99
C GLY A 998 11.83 -7.03 35.76
N THR A 999 12.39 -7.14 36.98
CA THR A 999 12.73 -5.99 37.83
C THR A 999 14.24 -5.89 37.98
N PRO A 1000 14.90 -5.01 37.20
CA PRO A 1000 16.32 -4.75 37.34
C PRO A 1000 16.69 -4.31 38.76
N GLY A 1001 17.79 -4.85 39.25
CA GLY A 1001 18.32 -4.62 40.60
C GLY A 1001 19.71 -5.24 40.74
N PRO A 1002 20.28 -5.28 41.96
CA PRO A 1002 21.64 -5.80 42.18
C PRO A 1002 21.86 -7.18 41.53
N GLY A 1003 22.98 -7.31 40.80
CA GLY A 1003 23.36 -8.55 40.10
C GLY A 1003 22.81 -8.71 38.67
N TRP A 1004 21.93 -7.80 38.21
CA TRP A 1004 21.62 -7.68 36.78
C TRP A 1004 22.82 -7.14 36.01
N ARG A 1005 23.00 -7.57 34.76
CA ARG A 1005 24.05 -7.04 33.89
C ARG A 1005 23.53 -6.60 32.53
N PHE A 1006 24.19 -5.60 31.94
CA PHE A 1006 23.84 -5.01 30.66
C PHE A 1006 25.11 -4.85 29.80
N ALA A 1007 25.16 -5.49 28.64
CA ALA A 1007 26.15 -5.18 27.61
C ALA A 1007 25.46 -4.36 26.52
N VAL A 1008 26.04 -3.22 26.17
CA VAL A 1008 25.49 -2.27 25.20
C VAL A 1008 26.44 -2.21 24.02
N VAL A 1009 25.92 -2.41 22.82
CA VAL A 1009 26.71 -2.43 21.58
C VAL A 1009 26.05 -1.50 20.58
N LEU A 1010 26.80 -0.51 20.10
CA LEU A 1010 26.36 0.40 19.05
C LEU A 1010 27.07 0.06 17.74
N THR A 1011 26.27 -0.22 16.71
CA THR A 1011 26.71 -0.52 15.34
C THR A 1011 26.07 0.47 14.37
N GLY A 1012 26.63 0.64 13.17
CA GLY A 1012 25.90 1.31 12.09
C GLY A 1012 24.89 0.39 11.41
N GLN A 1013 23.65 0.84 11.22
CA GLN A 1013 22.63 0.05 10.52
C GLN A 1013 22.81 0.07 9.01
N ASP A 1014 22.38 -1.02 8.36
CA ASP A 1014 22.17 -1.11 6.92
C ASP A 1014 21.05 -2.12 6.64
N GLY A 1015 19.84 -1.61 6.36
CA GLY A 1015 18.66 -2.44 6.10
C GLY A 1015 18.75 -3.31 4.84
N PHE A 1016 19.72 -3.08 3.96
CA PHE A 1016 19.99 -3.92 2.80
C PHE A 1016 20.95 -5.08 3.12
N SER A 1017 21.61 -5.06 4.28
CA SER A 1017 22.50 -6.13 4.72
C SER A 1017 21.69 -7.28 5.34
N PRO A 1018 22.02 -8.56 5.07
CA PRO A 1018 21.32 -9.70 5.65
C PRO A 1018 21.40 -9.77 7.19
N ASP A 1019 22.41 -9.14 7.78
CA ASP A 1019 22.54 -9.01 9.23
C ASP A 1019 22.08 -7.66 9.76
N GLN A 1020 21.54 -6.77 8.92
CA GLN A 1020 21.11 -5.39 9.24
C GLN A 1020 22.25 -4.43 9.65
N ALA A 1021 23.52 -4.84 9.49
CA ALA A 1021 24.69 -4.07 9.87
C ALA A 1021 25.40 -3.49 8.65
N ARG A 1022 25.86 -2.25 8.77
CA ARG A 1022 26.76 -1.65 7.82
C ARG A 1022 28.10 -2.39 7.80
N GLY A 1023 28.58 -2.66 6.59
CA GLY A 1023 29.86 -3.33 6.37
C GLY A 1023 31.08 -2.43 6.52
N PHE A 1024 32.24 -3.06 6.46
CA PHE A 1024 33.55 -2.43 6.51
C PHE A 1024 34.31 -2.64 5.20
N ALA A 1025 35.14 -1.66 4.84
CA ALA A 1025 36.18 -1.73 3.83
C ALA A 1025 37.54 -1.40 4.48
N ALA A 1026 38.65 -1.63 3.77
CA ALA A 1026 39.98 -1.30 4.31
C ALA A 1026 40.12 0.20 4.65
N THR A 1027 39.51 1.06 3.82
CA THR A 1027 39.40 2.51 4.03
C THR A 1027 37.94 2.95 3.82
N PRO A 1028 37.47 4.03 4.46
CA PRO A 1028 36.06 4.38 4.44
C PRO A 1028 35.58 4.68 3.01
N GLN A 1029 34.36 4.23 2.72
CA GLN A 1029 33.65 4.48 1.45
C GLN A 1029 32.42 5.35 1.74
N PRO A 1030 31.66 5.82 0.74
CA PRO A 1030 30.49 6.68 0.99
C PRO A 1030 29.51 6.11 2.03
N PHE A 1031 29.30 4.79 2.02
CA PHE A 1031 28.34 4.10 2.88
C PHE A 1031 28.92 2.87 3.61
N GLN A 1032 30.24 2.72 3.69
CA GLN A 1032 30.89 1.66 4.48
C GLN A 1032 31.94 2.27 5.39
N PHE A 1033 32.07 1.73 6.61
CA PHE A 1033 33.12 2.13 7.53
C PHE A 1033 34.49 1.69 6.99
N GLY A 1034 35.54 2.40 7.38
CA GLY A 1034 36.91 1.95 7.19
C GLY A 1034 37.39 1.18 8.41
N VAL A 1035 38.11 0.07 8.20
CA VAL A 1035 38.93 -0.54 9.27
C VAL A 1035 39.98 0.45 9.75
N CYS A 1036 40.50 1.29 8.85
CA CYS A 1036 41.31 2.45 9.16
C CYS A 1036 40.97 3.66 8.29
N ALA A 1037 41.31 4.85 8.78
CA ALA A 1037 41.39 6.03 7.93
C ALA A 1037 42.39 5.82 6.77
N ALA A 1038 42.20 6.57 5.66
CA ALA A 1038 43.10 6.51 4.52
C ALA A 1038 44.56 6.79 4.94
N GLY A 1039 45.47 5.87 4.61
CA GLY A 1039 46.89 5.96 4.98
C GLY A 1039 47.27 5.35 6.33
N GLY A 1040 46.33 4.76 7.07
CA GLY A 1040 46.63 4.00 8.29
C GLY A 1040 47.48 2.75 8.02
N THR A 1041 48.54 2.55 8.80
CA THR A 1041 49.47 1.41 8.64
C THR A 1041 49.59 0.54 9.89
N GLY A 1042 48.71 0.72 10.88
CA GLY A 1042 48.69 -0.10 12.09
C GLY A 1042 48.35 -1.57 11.79
N PRO A 1043 48.71 -2.53 12.67
CA PRO A 1043 48.40 -3.94 12.45
C PRO A 1043 46.91 -4.23 12.21
N LEU A 1044 46.02 -3.47 12.86
CA LEU A 1044 44.56 -3.55 12.67
C LEU A 1044 44.13 -3.17 11.25
N CYS A 1045 44.81 -2.22 10.59
CA CYS A 1045 44.50 -1.77 9.23
C CYS A 1045 44.70 -2.85 8.16
N ALA A 1046 45.42 -3.93 8.49
CA ALA A 1046 45.68 -5.06 7.61
C ALA A 1046 44.72 -6.24 7.84
N VAL A 1047 43.82 -6.17 8.84
CA VAL A 1047 42.83 -7.21 9.10
C VAL A 1047 41.78 -7.20 7.99
N ASP A 1048 41.31 -8.38 7.59
CA ASP A 1048 40.23 -8.52 6.61
C ASP A 1048 38.97 -7.78 7.11
N PRO A 1049 38.47 -6.76 6.37
CA PRO A 1049 37.27 -6.01 6.75
C PRO A 1049 36.03 -6.90 6.99
N GLY A 1050 35.96 -8.09 6.38
CA GLY A 1050 34.88 -9.04 6.62
C GLY A 1050 34.92 -9.72 8.00
N THR A 1051 36.02 -9.60 8.74
CA THR A 1051 36.26 -10.34 9.99
C THR A 1051 36.37 -9.47 11.24
N VAL A 1052 36.48 -8.15 11.09
CA VAL A 1052 36.53 -7.22 12.21
C VAL A 1052 35.18 -7.13 12.93
N PRO A 1053 35.11 -6.91 14.25
CA PRO A 1053 33.83 -6.70 14.95
C PRO A 1053 33.12 -5.48 14.39
N LYS A 1054 31.82 -5.60 14.09
CA LYS A 1054 31.05 -4.48 13.53
C LYS A 1054 30.67 -3.40 14.56
N ALA A 1055 30.97 -3.62 15.85
CA ALA A 1055 30.72 -2.64 16.91
C ALA A 1055 31.62 -1.41 16.72
N LEU A 1056 31.00 -0.24 16.64
CA LEU A 1056 31.71 1.04 16.61
C LEU A 1056 32.05 1.50 18.04
N ASP A 1057 31.17 1.17 18.97
CA ASP A 1057 31.24 1.58 20.36
C ASP A 1057 30.51 0.54 21.25
N VAL A 1058 31.08 0.26 22.43
CA VAL A 1058 30.54 -0.63 23.45
C VAL A 1058 30.77 -0.06 24.85
N LEU A 1059 29.74 -0.16 25.69
CA LEU A 1059 29.87 0.19 27.10
C LEU A 1059 30.77 -0.81 27.83
N VAL A 1060 31.89 -0.33 28.40
CA VAL A 1060 32.84 -1.18 29.14
C VAL A 1060 32.80 -0.95 30.66
N PRO A 1061 33.02 -2.00 31.49
CA PRO A 1061 33.21 -1.82 32.93
C PRO A 1061 34.40 -0.92 33.27
N ALA A 1062 34.31 -0.23 34.40
CA ALA A 1062 35.37 0.65 34.89
C ALA A 1062 36.76 -0.05 34.89
N GLY A 1063 37.76 0.63 34.31
CA GLY A 1063 39.14 0.11 34.22
C GLY A 1063 39.39 -0.86 33.06
N ARG A 1064 38.42 -1.09 32.17
CA ARG A 1064 38.62 -1.76 30.88
C ARG A 1064 38.73 -0.73 29.76
N SER A 1065 39.47 -1.07 28.70
CA SER A 1065 39.60 -0.28 27.48
C SER A 1065 38.73 -0.89 26.39
N GLN A 1066 37.87 -0.10 25.74
CA GLN A 1066 37.14 -0.53 24.56
C GLN A 1066 38.10 -1.00 23.46
N ALA A 1067 39.19 -0.25 23.23
CA ALA A 1067 40.15 -0.55 22.19
C ALA A 1067 40.73 -1.97 22.35
N ASP A 1068 40.97 -2.42 23.59
CA ASP A 1068 41.44 -3.79 23.86
C ASP A 1068 40.31 -4.83 23.73
N VAL A 1069 39.10 -4.50 24.21
CA VAL A 1069 37.93 -5.38 24.14
C VAL A 1069 37.58 -5.72 22.70
N LEU A 1070 37.58 -4.73 21.82
CA LEU A 1070 37.21 -4.86 20.40
C LEU A 1070 38.39 -5.26 19.51
N ASN A 1071 39.59 -5.51 20.04
CA ASN A 1071 40.76 -5.83 19.23
C ASN A 1071 40.77 -7.30 18.76
N PRO A 1072 40.50 -7.61 17.47
CA PRO A 1072 40.51 -8.99 17.00
C PRO A 1072 41.89 -9.66 16.98
N LEU A 1073 42.98 -8.88 17.12
CA LEU A 1073 44.35 -9.41 17.19
C LEU A 1073 44.66 -10.06 18.55
N LEU A 1074 43.88 -9.74 19.59
CA LEU A 1074 44.04 -10.32 20.93
C LEU A 1074 43.24 -11.64 21.10
N GLY A 1075 42.45 -12.02 20.10
CA GLY A 1075 41.60 -13.21 20.08
C GLY A 1075 40.17 -12.90 19.67
N PRO A 1076 39.25 -13.89 19.78
CA PRO A 1076 37.82 -13.64 19.53
C PRO A 1076 37.29 -12.54 20.45
N VAL A 1077 36.63 -11.54 19.85
CA VAL A 1077 36.08 -10.37 20.55
C VAL A 1077 34.92 -10.79 21.46
N ALA A 1078 35.01 -10.42 22.73
CA ALA A 1078 34.02 -10.70 23.76
C ALA A 1078 33.66 -9.41 24.52
N VAL A 1079 32.48 -8.86 24.24
CA VAL A 1079 31.99 -7.61 24.84
C VAL A 1079 31.51 -7.87 26.27
N PRO A 1080 32.06 -7.19 27.29
CA PRO A 1080 31.65 -7.34 28.68
C PRO A 1080 30.34 -6.62 28.98
N ALA A 1081 29.67 -7.05 30.05
CA ALA A 1081 28.50 -6.37 30.60
C ALA A 1081 28.85 -5.56 31.86
N VAL A 1082 28.15 -4.43 32.07
CA VAL A 1082 28.20 -3.69 33.33
C VAL A 1082 27.15 -4.23 34.32
N THR A 1083 27.51 -4.33 35.61
CA THR A 1083 26.61 -4.87 36.65
C THR A 1083 25.90 -3.76 37.42
N VAL A 1084 24.63 -3.96 37.71
CA VAL A 1084 23.87 -3.13 38.66
C VAL A 1084 24.41 -3.33 40.08
N GLY A 1085 24.90 -2.24 40.70
CA GLY A 1085 25.39 -2.23 42.07
C GLY A 1085 26.91 -2.36 42.24
N ASP A 1086 27.68 -2.51 41.15
CA ASP A 1086 29.15 -2.51 41.17
C ASP A 1086 29.74 -1.09 40.94
N GLN A 1087 28.89 -0.05 40.92
CA GLN A 1087 29.21 1.37 40.68
C GLN A 1087 29.47 2.13 41.99
#